data_AF-A0A098S9W4-F1
#
_entry.id   AF-A0A098S9W4-F1
#
_cell.length_a   1.000
_cell.length_b   1.000
_cell.length_c   1.000
_cell.angle_alpha   90.00
_cell.angle_beta   90.00
_cell.angle_gamma   90.00
#
_symmetry.space_group_name_H-M   'P 1'
#
loop_
_entity.id
_entity.type
_entity.pdbx_description
1 polymer ?
#
loop_
_entity_poly.entity_id
_entity_poly.type
_entity_poly.pdbx_seq_one_letter_code
_entity_poly.pdbx_strand_id
1 'polypeptide(L)'
;MKKTYMNKLLALVAVMAFAMTSVQAQSFTVDAPASVAGSYNHGIAVFTNPTATPSFSGPVTVVSDADGLSTACVEITDDLSGSVALIDRGACGFDAKVANAQAAGAVGVILCNNDTANPDAILNVASGAGCRPDITIPTVVLSYNNCQTIRMETGLTVTYDVPAGSTFESAIEIGEGTFTVDEIPMDSSNTFVGATGEVWYKYTPSATGVVTVSSCGSAAATRLLFNSVTDCRATLTNLIFNQGGCPDDDGSTLDWLVFEGEEYYILWDDANSSDGFDFTVSLGDPEPVDVTLNVDMQNETVAAEGVSVVVGGPGVADLNEVIIQAMSDDDGDGIYSTTIQVTTLDTIGYAFVNGGVDPANLEVVPDSCGVPSGFGFNVRPFINTSIFPVEVDAVCFAACEACPLDMATCDEPTVIWTEDFEGQTVGAPPVNNFIIPWPAAGIILGDVSSDQAASGSNSHLITGDGTDVDPVYLLSNQTLTTGHYVVSWNMYIPADSTAYFNFQKDATPAVEWAVEVFFNGDGTGDLNAGAADPRANFTYPEGEWFSIVTVIDIDNDLIRMHIDGQWVSSWPLNFDASSTGNLQSIGAVNYYPRPNEPDFWYVDDFTVALIPEPGDGLYCQTATVVEPGVITAEELDCFGGGLFYDPSDGAGLQARWFSYTATADGYISVSACGGGVDTRAWILAGDCGDLTPVGVNDDRCEISAGGSAWATYREVPVTSGETYYIVWDDTWEAAGFDWELTLNEGDLPVGDFCESAEAVDPGTYTVEEFGEASVGGYRPGYFTTSTTPYSGGAWYSFTPDSDGTMSINSCGTDADTWLFVYTGDCGLQSLELIAESDDDCIIASSVEDIEVTAGTTYYIEWIDRNDAAGFDWELIFNPPTVNVQMAVDVSLLVEAGELSPDGVFLAGSFSDFNNVEMSDLDGDNIYTVTVQIPENSTATYKFKNGPDGWENIDTSIGDDCTTGEFNDRFVETGTMNIPLDPVCFGYCVSCQTVDVSDVALEQGVSVFPNPAKDVLNVQIDLPEVASRLNIRLVNALGQVVLSRDLGTLQSDNIELDVRNLAAGTYMLQVVDGQAQFTQSVIIK
;
A
#
# COMPACT_ATOMS: atom_id res chain seq x y z
N MET A 1 -64.60 46.50 -53.00
CA MET A 1 -65.04 45.43 -52.08
C MET A 1 -64.74 44.08 -52.73
N LYS A 2 -63.87 43.30 -52.07
CA LYS A 2 -63.57 41.87 -52.24
C LYS A 2 -63.31 41.33 -53.66
N LYS A 3 -62.02 41.20 -54.00
CA LYS A 3 -61.41 39.96 -54.57
C LYS A 3 -59.89 40.14 -54.64
N THR A 4 -59.26 40.16 -53.46
CA THR A 4 -57.80 40.29 -53.26
C THR A 4 -57.21 38.99 -52.70
N TYR A 5 -57.88 37.85 -52.87
CA TYR A 5 -57.54 36.58 -52.19
C TYR A 5 -57.53 35.34 -53.09
N MET A 6 -57.36 35.48 -54.42
CA MET A 6 -57.42 34.31 -55.32
C MET A 6 -56.32 34.22 -56.39
N ASN A 7 -55.36 35.15 -56.43
CA ASN A 7 -54.25 35.11 -57.40
C ASN A 7 -52.88 34.83 -56.77
N LYS A 8 -52.80 34.49 -55.48
CA LYS A 8 -51.58 34.00 -54.82
C LYS A 8 -51.59 32.50 -54.52
N LEU A 9 -52.66 31.77 -54.89
CA LEU A 9 -52.81 30.34 -54.62
C LEU A 9 -52.50 29.43 -55.82
N LEU A 10 -52.05 29.97 -56.96
CA LEU A 10 -51.75 29.20 -58.18
C LEU A 10 -50.28 29.22 -58.62
N ALA A 11 -49.39 29.81 -57.80
CA ALA A 11 -47.94 29.83 -58.06
C ALA A 11 -47.14 28.95 -57.07
N LEU A 12 -47.82 28.07 -56.32
CA LEU A 12 -47.22 27.19 -55.31
C LEU A 12 -47.47 25.69 -55.58
N VAL A 13 -47.75 25.30 -56.84
CA VAL A 13 -48.09 23.91 -57.21
C VAL A 13 -47.24 23.39 -58.38
N ALA A 14 -46.09 24.02 -58.64
CA ALA A 14 -45.14 23.50 -59.62
C ALA A 14 -43.73 23.65 -59.05
N VAL A 15 -43.03 22.52 -58.98
CA VAL A 15 -41.70 22.29 -58.39
C VAL A 15 -41.73 21.93 -56.90
N MET A 16 -42.19 20.71 -56.62
CA MET A 16 -41.54 19.74 -55.72
C MET A 16 -42.25 18.41 -55.99
N ALA A 17 -41.74 17.65 -56.96
CA ALA A 17 -42.04 16.23 -57.00
C ALA A 17 -41.23 15.62 -55.85
N PHE A 18 -41.85 15.45 -54.69
CA PHE A 18 -41.28 14.63 -53.62
C PHE A 18 -41.14 13.22 -54.17
N ALA A 19 -39.91 12.80 -54.45
CA ALA A 19 -39.57 11.40 -54.54
C ALA A 19 -39.61 10.88 -53.09
N MET A 20 -40.76 10.35 -52.67
CA MET A 20 -40.82 9.54 -51.45
C MET A 20 -40.08 8.24 -51.74
N THR A 21 -38.84 8.14 -51.29
CA THR A 21 -38.08 6.88 -51.22
C THR A 21 -38.40 6.25 -49.87
N SER A 22 -39.28 5.24 -49.84
CA SER A 22 -39.51 4.43 -48.64
C SER A 22 -38.35 3.47 -48.42
N VAL A 23 -37.81 3.41 -47.20
CA VAL A 23 -36.73 2.50 -46.80
C VAL A 23 -37.32 1.28 -46.08
N GLN A 24 -36.87 0.07 -46.42
CA GLN A 24 -37.24 -1.16 -45.70
C GLN A 24 -36.12 -1.57 -44.72
N ALA A 25 -36.40 -2.41 -43.72
CA ALA A 25 -35.36 -2.98 -42.87
C ALA A 25 -34.58 -4.09 -43.58
N GLN A 26 -33.33 -4.33 -43.16
CA GLN A 26 -32.54 -5.47 -43.65
C GLN A 26 -33.30 -6.78 -43.39
N SER A 27 -33.26 -7.71 -44.34
CA SER A 27 -33.96 -8.99 -44.19
C SER A 27 -33.16 -10.15 -44.74
N PHE A 28 -33.21 -11.27 -44.03
CA PHE A 28 -32.70 -12.55 -44.50
C PHE A 28 -33.85 -13.54 -44.67
N THR A 29 -33.95 -14.12 -45.87
CA THR A 29 -34.94 -15.13 -46.23
C THR A 29 -34.30 -16.39 -46.77
N VAL A 30 -34.88 -17.52 -46.38
CA VAL A 30 -34.70 -18.78 -47.10
C VAL A 30 -35.79 -18.87 -48.15
N ASP A 31 -35.42 -18.93 -49.41
CA ASP A 31 -36.35 -18.88 -50.54
C ASP A 31 -36.85 -20.28 -50.95
N ALA A 32 -36.00 -21.30 -50.78
CA ALA A 32 -36.32 -22.71 -51.07
C ALA A 32 -35.40 -23.64 -50.25
N PRO A 33 -35.81 -24.89 -49.96
CA PRO A 33 -37.10 -25.51 -50.28
C PRO A 33 -38.23 -25.03 -49.37
N ALA A 34 -39.50 -25.23 -49.80
CA ALA A 34 -40.69 -24.75 -49.09
C ALA A 34 -40.85 -25.29 -47.64
N SER A 35 -40.13 -26.34 -47.26
CA SER A 35 -40.12 -26.90 -45.90
C SER A 35 -39.46 -25.98 -44.87
N VAL A 36 -38.51 -25.15 -45.30
CA VAL A 36 -37.74 -24.22 -44.45
C VAL A 36 -37.82 -22.77 -44.95
N ALA A 37 -38.60 -22.52 -46.00
CA ALA A 37 -38.74 -21.19 -46.57
C ALA A 37 -39.44 -20.23 -45.59
N GLY A 38 -38.90 -19.03 -45.47
CA GLY A 38 -39.36 -18.03 -44.51
C GLY A 38 -38.30 -16.98 -44.21
N SER A 39 -38.71 -15.97 -43.43
CA SER A 39 -37.78 -14.96 -42.91
C SER A 39 -37.18 -15.45 -41.60
N TYR A 40 -35.90 -15.15 -41.41
CA TYR A 40 -35.12 -15.56 -40.25
C TYR A 40 -34.51 -14.33 -39.59
N ASN A 41 -34.62 -14.24 -38.26
CA ASN A 41 -33.85 -13.28 -37.49
C ASN A 41 -32.36 -13.63 -37.62
N HIS A 42 -31.53 -12.59 -37.72
CA HIS A 42 -30.11 -12.75 -37.94
C HIS A 42 -29.32 -11.62 -37.28
N GLY A 43 -28.03 -11.89 -37.05
CA GLY A 43 -27.03 -10.90 -36.72
C GLY A 43 -26.17 -10.60 -37.94
N ILE A 44 -25.21 -9.70 -37.78
CA ILE A 44 -24.34 -9.24 -38.87
C ILE A 44 -22.87 -9.24 -38.45
N ALA A 45 -21.98 -9.18 -39.45
CA ALA A 45 -20.56 -8.91 -39.21
C ALA A 45 -20.29 -7.39 -39.31
N VAL A 46 -19.58 -6.84 -38.32
CA VAL A 46 -19.30 -5.38 -38.23
C VAL A 46 -17.86 -5.00 -38.58
N PHE A 47 -17.14 -5.86 -39.32
CA PHE A 47 -15.72 -5.69 -39.67
C PHE A 47 -15.43 -5.66 -41.19
N THR A 48 -16.47 -5.73 -42.04
CA THR A 48 -16.34 -5.82 -43.50
C THR A 48 -16.57 -4.46 -44.18
N ASN A 49 -16.13 -4.31 -45.43
CA ASN A 49 -16.41 -3.16 -46.30
C ASN A 49 -16.95 -3.66 -47.67
N PRO A 50 -18.24 -4.03 -47.77
CA PRO A 50 -18.82 -4.54 -49.01
C PRO A 50 -19.24 -3.39 -49.94
N THR A 51 -18.27 -2.62 -50.46
CA THR A 51 -18.53 -1.42 -51.27
C THR A 51 -19.21 -1.68 -52.63
N ALA A 52 -19.52 -2.93 -52.99
CA ALA A 52 -20.08 -3.28 -54.30
C ALA A 52 -21.43 -4.03 -54.29
N THR A 53 -21.73 -4.82 -53.25
CA THR A 53 -22.97 -5.63 -53.17
C THR A 53 -23.33 -5.94 -51.71
N PRO A 54 -24.09 -5.05 -51.01
CA PRO A 54 -24.50 -5.28 -49.63
C PRO A 54 -25.57 -6.40 -49.52
N SER A 55 -26.35 -6.60 -50.58
CA SER A 55 -27.30 -7.71 -50.72
C SER A 55 -26.66 -8.90 -51.45
N PHE A 56 -27.10 -10.11 -51.11
CA PHE A 56 -26.77 -11.32 -51.87
C PHE A 56 -27.98 -12.21 -52.06
N SER A 57 -28.01 -12.94 -53.17
CA SER A 57 -28.98 -14.01 -53.39
C SER A 57 -28.31 -15.14 -54.15
N GLY A 58 -28.52 -16.38 -53.72
CA GLY A 58 -27.85 -17.52 -54.34
C GLY A 58 -28.07 -18.84 -53.63
N PRO A 59 -27.61 -19.94 -54.26
CA PRO A 59 -27.59 -21.25 -53.63
C PRO A 59 -26.60 -21.27 -52.45
N VAL A 60 -26.98 -21.96 -51.38
CA VAL A 60 -26.11 -22.13 -50.20
C VAL A 60 -25.29 -23.41 -50.34
N THR A 61 -24.00 -23.30 -50.09
CA THR A 61 -23.05 -24.42 -50.06
C THR A 61 -22.45 -24.53 -48.66
N VAL A 62 -22.59 -25.70 -48.02
CA VAL A 62 -21.85 -25.99 -46.78
C VAL A 62 -20.39 -26.16 -47.15
N VAL A 63 -19.53 -25.32 -46.59
CA VAL A 63 -18.13 -25.30 -46.96
C VAL A 63 -17.41 -26.54 -46.42
N SER A 64 -16.40 -26.99 -47.16
CA SER A 64 -15.39 -27.93 -46.72
C SER A 64 -13.99 -27.34 -46.95
N ASP A 65 -13.31 -27.00 -45.87
CA ASP A 65 -11.93 -26.53 -45.91
C ASP A 65 -10.93 -27.67 -46.17
N ALA A 66 -9.66 -27.35 -46.36
CA ALA A 66 -8.61 -28.32 -46.68
C ALA A 66 -8.45 -29.45 -45.64
N ASP A 67 -8.95 -29.26 -44.42
CA ASP A 67 -8.97 -30.27 -43.36
C ASP A 67 -10.28 -31.07 -43.33
N GLY A 68 -11.21 -30.79 -44.24
CA GLY A 68 -12.52 -31.40 -44.35
C GLY A 68 -13.54 -30.84 -43.36
N LEU A 69 -13.29 -29.66 -42.78
CA LEU A 69 -14.15 -29.03 -41.78
C LEU A 69 -14.99 -27.91 -42.40
N SER A 70 -16.15 -27.64 -41.81
CA SER A 70 -17.04 -26.52 -42.16
C SER A 70 -16.65 -25.21 -41.48
N THR A 71 -15.49 -25.16 -40.82
CA THR A 71 -15.04 -24.00 -40.04
C THR A 71 -14.33 -22.94 -40.88
N ALA A 72 -13.90 -23.24 -42.11
CA ALA A 72 -13.21 -22.29 -43.00
C ALA A 72 -11.98 -21.62 -42.37
N CYS A 73 -11.24 -22.35 -41.53
CA CYS A 73 -10.05 -21.79 -40.87
C CYS A 73 -8.79 -21.89 -41.72
N VAL A 74 -8.85 -22.74 -42.75
CA VAL A 74 -7.85 -22.88 -43.79
C VAL A 74 -8.53 -22.72 -45.15
N GLU A 75 -7.76 -22.81 -46.24
CA GLU A 75 -8.25 -22.68 -47.61
C GLU A 75 -9.47 -23.57 -47.87
N ILE A 76 -10.52 -22.99 -48.46
CA ILE A 76 -11.74 -23.71 -48.84
C ILE A 76 -11.51 -24.45 -50.15
N THR A 77 -11.84 -25.74 -50.19
CA THR A 77 -11.58 -26.59 -51.36
C THR A 77 -12.72 -26.61 -52.36
N ASP A 78 -13.92 -26.17 -51.95
CA ASP A 78 -15.10 -26.04 -52.80
C ASP A 78 -15.04 -24.78 -53.68
N ASP A 79 -15.54 -24.85 -54.91
CA ASP A 79 -15.77 -23.67 -55.76
C ASP A 79 -17.06 -22.98 -55.32
N LEU A 80 -16.94 -21.81 -54.70
CA LEU A 80 -18.06 -21.04 -54.18
C LEU A 80 -18.52 -19.94 -55.13
N SER A 81 -18.01 -19.89 -56.36
CA SER A 81 -18.37 -18.88 -57.36
C SER A 81 -19.88 -18.77 -57.54
N GLY A 82 -20.46 -17.64 -57.13
CA GLY A 82 -21.91 -17.38 -57.23
C GLY A 82 -22.77 -18.09 -56.16
N SER A 83 -22.16 -18.70 -55.15
CA SER A 83 -22.82 -19.38 -54.03
C SER A 83 -22.60 -18.66 -52.70
N VAL A 84 -23.49 -18.91 -51.74
CA VAL A 84 -23.39 -18.41 -50.36
C VAL A 84 -22.72 -19.49 -49.49
N ALA A 85 -21.68 -19.12 -48.77
CA ALA A 85 -20.93 -20.03 -47.91
C ALA A 85 -21.66 -20.26 -46.58
N LEU A 86 -21.97 -21.49 -46.20
CA LEU A 86 -22.46 -21.84 -44.86
C LEU A 86 -21.30 -22.35 -44.00
N ILE A 87 -20.93 -21.61 -42.96
CA ILE A 87 -19.70 -21.80 -42.17
C ILE A 87 -20.05 -21.98 -40.70
N ASP A 88 -19.34 -22.87 -39.99
CA ASP A 88 -19.45 -23.04 -38.55
C ASP A 88 -18.56 -22.07 -37.76
N ARG A 89 -19.12 -21.51 -36.68
CA ARG A 89 -18.38 -20.81 -35.65
C ARG A 89 -17.44 -21.77 -34.90
N GLY A 90 -16.23 -21.28 -34.58
CA GLY A 90 -15.22 -21.99 -33.82
C GLY A 90 -13.86 -22.05 -34.53
N ALA A 91 -12.83 -22.54 -33.84
CA ALA A 91 -11.46 -22.80 -34.34
C ALA A 91 -10.60 -21.60 -34.79
N CYS A 92 -11.16 -20.52 -35.33
CA CYS A 92 -10.42 -19.32 -35.78
C CYS A 92 -11.29 -18.06 -35.80
N GLY A 93 -10.66 -16.89 -36.01
CA GLY A 93 -11.32 -15.60 -36.10
C GLY A 93 -12.38 -15.50 -37.21
N PHE A 94 -13.41 -14.69 -36.99
CA PHE A 94 -14.54 -14.54 -37.93
C PHE A 94 -14.11 -13.91 -39.25
N ASP A 95 -13.19 -12.96 -39.21
CA ASP A 95 -12.59 -12.32 -40.37
C ASP A 95 -11.83 -13.31 -41.25
N ALA A 96 -11.04 -14.22 -40.67
CA ALA A 96 -10.35 -15.27 -41.40
C ALA A 96 -11.33 -16.18 -42.15
N LYS A 97 -12.46 -16.54 -41.52
CA LYS A 97 -13.51 -17.36 -42.14
C LYS A 97 -14.11 -16.71 -43.38
N VAL A 98 -14.50 -15.44 -43.25
CA VAL A 98 -15.14 -14.69 -44.33
C VAL A 98 -14.13 -14.39 -45.45
N ALA A 99 -12.88 -14.08 -45.11
CA ALA A 99 -11.81 -13.90 -46.08
C ALA A 99 -11.55 -15.18 -46.90
N ASN A 100 -11.53 -16.35 -46.26
CA ASN A 100 -11.37 -17.64 -46.95
C ASN A 100 -12.58 -17.96 -47.87
N ALA A 101 -13.80 -17.66 -47.43
CA ALA A 101 -15.00 -17.78 -48.26
C ALA A 101 -14.97 -16.87 -49.49
N GLN A 102 -14.56 -15.62 -49.29
CA GLN A 102 -14.38 -14.66 -50.37
C GLN A 102 -13.30 -15.11 -51.37
N ALA A 103 -12.16 -15.61 -50.87
CA ALA A 103 -11.09 -16.12 -51.72
C ALA A 103 -11.54 -17.32 -52.58
N ALA A 104 -12.46 -18.13 -52.08
CA ALA A 104 -13.09 -19.23 -52.82
C ALA A 104 -14.25 -18.80 -53.74
N GLY A 105 -14.55 -17.50 -53.82
CA GLY A 105 -15.52 -16.92 -54.77
C GLY A 105 -16.95 -16.79 -54.24
N ALA A 106 -17.17 -16.94 -52.92
CA ALA A 106 -18.49 -16.78 -52.33
C ALA A 106 -19.04 -15.36 -52.56
N VAL A 107 -20.36 -15.25 -52.71
CA VAL A 107 -21.06 -13.95 -52.84
C VAL A 107 -21.64 -13.44 -51.52
N GLY A 108 -21.59 -14.26 -50.49
CA GLY A 108 -22.03 -13.95 -49.12
C GLY A 108 -21.75 -15.12 -48.19
N VAL A 109 -21.84 -14.88 -46.88
CA VAL A 109 -21.61 -15.90 -45.84
C VAL A 109 -22.82 -15.99 -44.92
N ILE A 110 -23.22 -17.22 -44.59
CA ILE A 110 -24.05 -17.54 -43.44
C ILE A 110 -23.15 -18.18 -42.39
N LEU A 111 -22.93 -17.48 -41.29
CA LEU A 111 -22.15 -17.96 -40.16
C LEU A 111 -23.08 -18.57 -39.12
N CYS A 112 -22.88 -19.85 -38.83
CA CYS A 112 -23.66 -20.60 -37.86
C CYS A 112 -23.07 -20.47 -36.46
N ASN A 113 -23.86 -19.88 -35.55
CA ASN A 113 -23.53 -19.90 -34.14
C ASN A 113 -23.49 -21.34 -33.61
N ASN A 114 -22.60 -21.62 -32.66
CA ASN A 114 -22.37 -22.94 -32.08
C ASN A 114 -22.74 -23.01 -30.58
N ASP A 115 -23.37 -21.97 -30.04
CA ASP A 115 -23.84 -21.94 -28.66
C ASP A 115 -25.03 -22.88 -28.47
N THR A 116 -24.80 -23.99 -27.77
CA THR A 116 -25.83 -24.98 -27.45
C THR A 116 -26.52 -24.70 -26.11
N ALA A 117 -25.97 -23.82 -25.28
CA ALA A 117 -26.58 -23.39 -24.01
C ALA A 117 -27.70 -22.38 -24.27
N ASN A 118 -27.49 -21.47 -25.23
CA ASN A 118 -28.50 -20.52 -25.71
C ASN A 118 -28.75 -20.73 -27.22
N PRO A 119 -29.48 -21.79 -27.60
CA PRO A 119 -29.53 -22.24 -28.99
C PRO A 119 -30.26 -21.31 -29.96
N ASP A 120 -31.03 -20.35 -29.46
CA ASP A 120 -31.69 -19.30 -30.23
C ASP A 120 -30.95 -17.95 -30.21
N ALA A 121 -29.80 -17.86 -29.52
CA ALA A 121 -29.02 -16.62 -29.44
C ALA A 121 -28.43 -16.23 -30.80
N ILE A 122 -28.61 -14.97 -31.13
CA ILE A 122 -28.10 -14.30 -32.33
C ILE A 122 -26.98 -13.37 -31.89
N LEU A 123 -25.92 -13.29 -32.69
CA LEU A 123 -24.74 -12.49 -32.38
C LEU A 123 -24.42 -11.55 -33.54
N ASN A 124 -24.08 -10.32 -33.19
CA ASN A 124 -23.26 -9.48 -34.06
C ASN A 124 -21.79 -9.85 -33.83
N VAL A 125 -21.01 -9.99 -34.89
CA VAL A 125 -19.63 -10.48 -34.80
C VAL A 125 -18.62 -9.43 -35.26
N ALA A 126 -17.63 -9.16 -34.41
CA ALA A 126 -16.51 -8.26 -34.66
C ALA A 126 -15.20 -9.04 -34.91
N SER A 127 -14.19 -8.39 -35.46
CA SER A 127 -12.85 -8.95 -35.65
C SER A 127 -11.93 -8.53 -34.50
N GLY A 128 -11.09 -9.44 -33.99
CA GLY A 128 -10.04 -9.13 -33.02
C GLY A 128 -8.84 -8.38 -33.62
N ALA A 129 -8.75 -8.30 -34.95
CA ALA A 129 -7.69 -7.59 -35.68
C ALA A 129 -8.09 -6.19 -36.16
N GLY A 130 -9.26 -5.67 -35.75
CA GLY A 130 -9.81 -4.40 -36.24
C GLY A 130 -10.50 -4.50 -37.61
N CYS A 131 -10.64 -3.35 -38.28
CA CYS A 131 -11.29 -3.19 -39.60
C CYS A 131 -10.58 -4.02 -40.70
N ARG A 132 -11.35 -4.75 -41.51
CA ARG A 132 -10.87 -5.59 -42.63
C ARG A 132 -11.52 -5.14 -43.94
N PRO A 133 -11.08 -4.02 -44.54
CA PRO A 133 -11.69 -3.47 -45.75
C PRO A 133 -11.45 -4.34 -46.98
N ASP A 134 -10.50 -5.28 -46.89
CA ASP A 134 -10.25 -6.31 -47.90
C ASP A 134 -11.37 -7.37 -47.98
N ILE A 135 -12.24 -7.46 -46.97
CA ILE A 135 -13.41 -8.34 -46.98
C ILE A 135 -14.63 -7.55 -47.48
N THR A 136 -15.07 -7.88 -48.70
CA THR A 136 -16.10 -7.17 -49.47
C THR A 136 -17.41 -7.95 -49.60
N ILE A 137 -17.54 -9.12 -48.98
CA ILE A 137 -18.77 -9.92 -49.03
C ILE A 137 -19.60 -9.81 -47.73
N PRO A 138 -20.93 -9.66 -47.83
CA PRO A 138 -21.83 -9.60 -46.68
C PRO A 138 -21.89 -10.91 -45.88
N THR A 139 -22.09 -10.81 -44.57
CA THR A 139 -22.15 -11.96 -43.65
C THR A 139 -23.35 -11.86 -42.71
N VAL A 140 -24.18 -12.89 -42.73
CA VAL A 140 -25.36 -13.07 -41.88
C VAL A 140 -25.04 -14.11 -40.80
N VAL A 141 -25.36 -13.82 -39.55
CA VAL A 141 -25.15 -14.75 -38.43
C VAL A 141 -26.49 -15.34 -37.99
N LEU A 142 -26.61 -16.66 -38.01
CA LEU A 142 -27.81 -17.36 -37.54
C LEU A 142 -27.57 -18.05 -36.21
N SER A 143 -28.65 -18.18 -35.42
CA SER A 143 -28.65 -18.98 -34.20
C SER A 143 -28.33 -20.45 -34.48
N TYR A 144 -27.93 -21.17 -33.43
CA TYR A 144 -27.63 -22.60 -33.53
C TYR A 144 -28.84 -23.39 -34.09
N ASN A 145 -30.04 -23.16 -33.55
CA ASN A 145 -31.27 -23.83 -33.99
C ASN A 145 -31.62 -23.55 -35.47
N ASN A 146 -31.56 -22.29 -35.90
CA ASN A 146 -31.83 -21.93 -37.29
C ASN A 146 -30.84 -22.59 -38.25
N CYS A 147 -29.56 -22.64 -37.86
CA CYS A 147 -28.54 -23.33 -38.63
C CYS A 147 -28.76 -24.85 -38.71
N GLN A 148 -29.16 -25.51 -37.62
CA GLN A 148 -29.49 -26.94 -37.68
C GLN A 148 -30.68 -27.20 -38.61
N THR A 149 -31.68 -26.33 -38.61
CA THR A 149 -32.86 -26.45 -39.49
C THR A 149 -32.48 -26.38 -40.97
N ILE A 150 -31.73 -25.37 -41.40
CA ILE A 150 -31.42 -25.18 -42.83
C ILE A 150 -30.41 -26.22 -43.36
N ARG A 151 -29.56 -26.79 -42.50
CA ARG A 151 -28.55 -27.81 -42.88
C ARG A 151 -29.12 -29.16 -43.26
N MET A 152 -30.34 -29.47 -42.81
CA MET A 152 -30.99 -30.75 -43.12
C MET A 152 -31.59 -30.80 -44.54
N GLU A 153 -31.56 -29.67 -45.26
CA GLU A 153 -32.21 -29.51 -46.55
C GLU A 153 -31.24 -29.49 -47.72
N THR A 154 -31.69 -29.92 -48.89
CA THR A 154 -30.90 -29.89 -50.14
C THR A 154 -31.51 -28.89 -51.12
N GLY A 155 -30.65 -28.22 -51.90
CA GLY A 155 -31.10 -27.18 -52.84
C GLY A 155 -31.53 -25.88 -52.15
N LEU A 156 -30.90 -25.55 -51.01
CA LEU A 156 -31.15 -24.34 -50.26
C LEU A 156 -30.76 -23.11 -51.08
N THR A 157 -31.68 -22.16 -51.21
CA THR A 157 -31.41 -20.84 -51.80
C THR A 157 -31.86 -19.77 -50.84
N VAL A 158 -31.07 -18.72 -50.69
CA VAL A 158 -31.32 -17.64 -49.73
C VAL A 158 -31.21 -16.29 -50.41
N THR A 159 -31.86 -15.31 -49.80
CA THR A 159 -31.71 -13.91 -50.13
C THR A 159 -31.45 -13.12 -48.85
N TYR A 160 -30.39 -12.34 -48.85
CA TYR A 160 -30.15 -11.27 -47.89
C TYR A 160 -30.32 -9.95 -48.63
N ASP A 161 -31.33 -9.19 -48.22
CA ASP A 161 -31.66 -7.90 -48.81
C ASP A 161 -31.33 -6.77 -47.83
N VAL A 162 -30.47 -5.86 -48.27
CA VAL A 162 -30.07 -4.64 -47.57
C VAL A 162 -30.65 -3.45 -48.33
N PRO A 163 -31.72 -2.82 -47.81
CA PRO A 163 -32.32 -1.65 -48.44
C PRO A 163 -31.40 -0.42 -48.42
N ALA A 164 -31.69 0.52 -49.31
CA ALA A 164 -31.01 1.81 -49.34
C ALA A 164 -31.26 2.57 -48.03
N GLY A 165 -30.21 3.09 -47.40
CA GLY A 165 -30.25 3.79 -46.13
C GLY A 165 -30.06 2.90 -44.91
N SER A 166 -30.16 1.58 -45.00
CA SER A 166 -30.03 0.70 -43.81
C SER A 166 -28.60 0.52 -43.30
N THR A 167 -27.62 1.08 -44.00
CA THR A 167 -26.18 0.96 -43.72
C THR A 167 -25.44 2.20 -44.22
N PHE A 168 -24.25 2.48 -43.68
CA PHE A 168 -23.34 3.51 -44.17
C PHE A 168 -23.07 3.38 -45.68
N GLU A 169 -22.86 2.15 -46.16
CA GLU A 169 -22.54 1.84 -47.55
C GLU A 169 -23.74 2.00 -48.50
N SER A 170 -24.96 1.94 -47.96
CA SER A 170 -26.21 2.17 -48.70
C SER A 170 -26.83 3.53 -48.42
N ALA A 171 -26.11 4.44 -47.74
CA ALA A 171 -26.62 5.73 -47.28
C ALA A 171 -27.31 6.53 -48.40
N ILE A 172 -28.42 7.18 -48.04
CA ILE A 172 -29.24 7.95 -48.98
C ILE A 172 -28.58 9.29 -49.24
N GLU A 173 -28.21 9.57 -50.49
CA GLU A 173 -27.68 10.88 -50.87
C GLU A 173 -28.75 11.97 -50.72
N ILE A 174 -28.44 12.98 -49.91
CA ILE A 174 -29.30 14.13 -49.65
C ILE A 174 -28.54 15.44 -49.85
N GLY A 175 -29.30 16.49 -50.16
CA GLY A 175 -28.83 17.88 -50.12
C GLY A 175 -29.48 18.64 -48.96
N GLU A 176 -29.52 19.95 -49.06
CA GLU A 176 -30.29 20.78 -48.13
C GLU A 176 -31.80 20.63 -48.38
N GLY A 177 -32.61 20.55 -47.32
CA GLY A 177 -34.05 20.36 -47.42
C GLY A 177 -34.67 19.67 -46.21
N THR A 178 -35.94 19.26 -46.37
CA THR A 178 -36.67 18.46 -45.38
C THR A 178 -36.78 17.03 -45.88
N PHE A 179 -36.48 16.08 -45.01
CA PHE A 179 -36.46 14.65 -45.28
C PHE A 179 -37.31 13.93 -44.24
N THR A 180 -37.92 12.83 -44.63
CA THR A 180 -38.76 12.03 -43.75
C THR A 180 -38.08 10.69 -43.50
N VAL A 181 -38.04 10.31 -42.23
CA VAL A 181 -37.72 8.96 -41.74
C VAL A 181 -39.06 8.28 -41.46
N ASP A 182 -39.37 7.20 -42.18
CA ASP A 182 -40.57 6.38 -41.92
C ASP A 182 -40.41 5.59 -40.61
N GLU A 183 -41.48 4.94 -40.11
CA GLU A 183 -41.41 4.12 -38.89
C GLU A 183 -40.25 3.10 -38.95
N ILE A 184 -39.35 3.17 -37.97
CA ILE A 184 -38.25 2.22 -37.83
C ILE A 184 -38.63 1.19 -36.74
N PRO A 185 -38.49 -0.13 -36.97
CA PRO A 185 -38.93 -1.14 -36.02
C PRO A 185 -38.09 -1.19 -34.73
N MET A 186 -38.58 -0.51 -33.69
CA MET A 186 -37.95 -0.39 -32.36
C MET A 186 -37.08 -1.59 -31.93
N ASP A 187 -35.77 -1.37 -31.90
CA ASP A 187 -34.80 -2.27 -31.28
C ASP A 187 -34.24 -1.67 -29.99
N SER A 188 -34.80 -2.06 -28.84
CA SER A 188 -34.36 -1.57 -27.53
C SER A 188 -32.95 -2.05 -27.13
N SER A 189 -32.32 -2.92 -27.92
CA SER A 189 -30.93 -3.37 -27.73
C SER A 189 -29.91 -2.58 -28.57
N ASN A 190 -30.38 -1.57 -29.31
CA ASN A 190 -29.60 -0.77 -30.25
C ASN A 190 -28.58 0.14 -29.53
N THR A 191 -27.29 -0.14 -29.76
CA THR A 191 -26.12 0.62 -29.28
C THR A 191 -25.52 1.51 -30.37
N PHE A 192 -26.35 1.98 -31.31
CA PHE A 192 -26.03 2.90 -32.42
C PHE A 192 -25.21 2.32 -33.59
N VAL A 193 -24.55 1.17 -33.41
CA VAL A 193 -23.72 0.57 -34.46
C VAL A 193 -24.08 -0.90 -34.67
N GLY A 194 -24.81 -1.18 -35.75
CA GLY A 194 -25.10 -2.54 -36.22
C GLY A 194 -26.40 -3.14 -35.72
N ALA A 195 -27.37 -2.31 -35.35
CA ALA A 195 -28.71 -2.76 -34.95
C ALA A 195 -29.68 -2.87 -36.13
N THR A 196 -30.78 -3.59 -35.93
CA THR A 196 -31.89 -3.64 -36.89
C THR A 196 -32.77 -2.40 -36.71
N GLY A 197 -32.30 -1.21 -37.12
CA GLY A 197 -33.07 0.02 -36.87
C GLY A 197 -32.37 1.34 -37.20
N GLU A 198 -31.43 1.33 -38.15
CA GLU A 198 -30.63 2.51 -38.50
C GLU A 198 -30.98 3.04 -39.90
N VAL A 199 -31.08 4.36 -40.05
CA VAL A 199 -31.20 5.04 -41.34
C VAL A 199 -30.07 6.04 -41.53
N TRP A 200 -29.23 5.76 -42.52
CA TRP A 200 -28.06 6.52 -42.92
C TRP A 200 -28.36 7.39 -44.13
N TYR A 201 -27.93 8.64 -44.05
CA TYR A 201 -27.96 9.63 -45.12
C TYR A 201 -26.55 10.14 -45.36
N LYS A 202 -26.24 10.47 -46.61
CA LYS A 202 -24.98 11.07 -47.03
C LYS A 202 -25.24 12.49 -47.52
N TYR A 203 -24.56 13.46 -46.91
CA TYR A 203 -24.65 14.88 -47.21
C TYR A 203 -23.29 15.37 -47.73
N THR A 204 -23.30 16.02 -48.89
CA THR A 204 -22.14 16.71 -49.44
C THR A 204 -22.49 18.20 -49.52
N PRO A 205 -21.87 19.06 -48.71
CA PRO A 205 -22.22 20.47 -48.64
C PRO A 205 -21.79 21.19 -49.93
N SER A 206 -22.62 22.15 -50.33
CA SER A 206 -22.43 22.94 -51.55
C SER A 206 -21.46 24.11 -51.38
N ALA A 207 -21.13 24.46 -50.14
CA ALA A 207 -20.15 25.46 -49.72
C ALA A 207 -19.64 25.11 -48.31
N THR A 208 -18.51 25.70 -47.91
CA THR A 208 -18.06 25.65 -46.51
C THR A 208 -18.97 26.51 -45.64
N GLY A 209 -19.47 25.97 -44.52
CA GLY A 209 -20.44 26.64 -43.67
C GLY A 209 -20.82 25.82 -42.44
N VAL A 210 -21.87 26.22 -41.74
CA VAL A 210 -22.41 25.48 -40.59
C VAL A 210 -23.66 24.74 -41.03
N VAL A 211 -23.62 23.41 -41.03
CA VAL A 211 -24.82 22.62 -41.29
C VAL A 211 -25.60 22.47 -39.99
N THR A 212 -26.90 22.74 -40.05
CA THR A 212 -27.87 22.39 -39.02
C THR A 212 -28.64 21.17 -39.48
N VAL A 213 -28.62 20.11 -38.67
CA VAL A 213 -29.43 18.91 -38.85
C VAL A 213 -30.42 18.85 -37.70
N SER A 214 -31.71 18.98 -37.97
CA SER A 214 -32.74 19.14 -36.92
C SER A 214 -34.00 18.35 -37.21
N SER A 215 -34.43 17.51 -36.28
CA SER A 215 -35.76 16.90 -36.18
C SER A 215 -36.67 17.63 -35.19
N CYS A 216 -36.28 18.81 -34.69
CA CYS A 216 -37.13 19.62 -33.83
C CYS A 216 -38.49 19.89 -34.48
N GLY A 217 -39.55 19.81 -33.69
CA GLY A 217 -40.95 19.85 -34.10
C GLY A 217 -41.57 18.47 -34.31
N SER A 218 -40.78 17.40 -34.22
CA SER A 218 -41.26 16.02 -34.25
C SER A 218 -41.80 15.58 -32.89
N ALA A 219 -42.78 14.68 -32.91
CA ALA A 219 -43.26 13.99 -31.70
C ALA A 219 -42.45 12.73 -31.37
N ALA A 220 -41.54 12.32 -32.26
CA ALA A 220 -40.67 11.17 -32.05
C ALA A 220 -39.46 11.58 -31.18
N ALA A 221 -39.14 10.74 -30.19
CA ALA A 221 -37.88 10.84 -29.47
C ALA A 221 -36.74 10.36 -30.37
N THR A 222 -36.07 11.30 -31.03
CA THR A 222 -35.07 10.99 -32.06
C THR A 222 -33.65 11.08 -31.53
N ARG A 223 -32.73 10.31 -32.12
CA ARG A 223 -31.31 10.35 -31.79
C ARG A 223 -30.50 10.54 -33.07
N LEU A 224 -29.68 11.60 -33.09
CA LEU A 224 -28.89 12.00 -34.25
C LEU A 224 -27.41 11.70 -34.03
N LEU A 225 -26.75 11.25 -35.09
CA LEU A 225 -25.30 11.18 -35.19
C LEU A 225 -24.84 11.80 -36.52
N PHE A 226 -23.72 12.52 -36.48
CA PHE A 226 -23.09 13.17 -37.64
C PHE A 226 -21.59 12.85 -37.71
N ASN A 227 -21.07 12.45 -38.86
CA ASN A 227 -19.66 12.06 -39.01
C ASN A 227 -19.11 12.33 -40.43
N SER A 228 -17.78 12.39 -40.60
CA SER A 228 -17.05 12.60 -41.86
C SER A 228 -16.10 11.44 -42.26
N VAL A 229 -15.97 10.38 -41.47
CA VAL A 229 -14.99 9.28 -41.71
C VAL A 229 -15.62 8.09 -42.45
N THR A 230 -14.89 7.50 -43.40
CA THR A 230 -15.34 6.47 -44.35
C THR A 230 -14.89 5.03 -44.09
N ASP A 231 -14.17 4.75 -43.00
CA ASP A 231 -13.47 3.47 -42.84
C ASP A 231 -14.01 2.61 -41.67
N CYS A 232 -14.92 1.68 -42.01
CA CYS A 232 -15.50 0.60 -41.19
C CYS A 232 -16.30 0.99 -39.92
N ARG A 233 -17.32 0.17 -39.60
CA ARG A 233 -18.23 0.36 -38.45
C ARG A 233 -17.54 0.42 -37.07
N ALA A 234 -16.34 -0.12 -36.89
CA ALA A 234 -15.70 -0.31 -35.57
C ALA A 234 -14.68 0.78 -35.16
N THR A 235 -14.42 1.80 -36.01
CA THR A 235 -13.39 2.83 -35.79
C THR A 235 -13.97 4.24 -35.59
N LEU A 236 -15.28 4.35 -35.31
CA LEU A 236 -16.01 5.60 -35.14
C LEU A 236 -15.73 6.24 -33.77
N THR A 237 -14.54 6.82 -33.59
CA THR A 237 -14.12 7.50 -32.34
C THR A 237 -14.51 8.98 -32.24
N ASN A 238 -15.16 9.56 -33.26
CA ASN A 238 -15.61 10.96 -33.26
C ASN A 238 -17.13 11.07 -33.53
N LEU A 239 -17.95 10.51 -32.65
CA LEU A 239 -19.41 10.58 -32.76
C LEU A 239 -19.93 11.60 -31.74
N ILE A 240 -20.40 12.77 -32.20
CA ILE A 240 -21.21 13.64 -31.35
C ILE A 240 -22.63 13.11 -31.35
N PHE A 241 -23.02 12.53 -30.23
CA PHE A 241 -24.39 12.15 -29.94
C PHE A 241 -25.10 13.39 -29.41
N ASN A 242 -26.14 13.86 -30.09
CA ASN A 242 -27.06 14.82 -29.49
C ASN A 242 -28.41 14.14 -29.23
N GLN A 243 -28.74 14.00 -27.95
CA GLN A 243 -30.08 13.70 -27.49
C GLN A 243 -30.68 14.99 -26.95
N GLY A 244 -31.69 15.50 -27.64
CA GLY A 244 -32.31 16.77 -27.30
C GLY A 244 -31.60 17.97 -27.95
N GLY A 245 -31.75 19.15 -27.33
CA GLY A 245 -31.36 20.44 -27.90
C GLY A 245 -32.51 21.18 -28.61
N CYS A 246 -33.66 20.53 -28.76
CA CYS A 246 -34.89 21.20 -29.20
C CYS A 246 -35.56 21.92 -28.02
N PRO A 247 -35.88 23.22 -28.13
CA PRO A 247 -36.43 23.99 -27.00
C PRO A 247 -37.79 23.52 -26.46
N ASP A 248 -38.60 22.80 -27.24
CA ASP A 248 -40.02 22.56 -26.97
C ASP A 248 -40.52 21.12 -27.24
N ASP A 249 -39.65 20.16 -27.63
CA ASP A 249 -40.07 18.79 -28.00
C ASP A 249 -38.96 17.73 -27.88
N ASP A 250 -39.32 16.47 -28.16
CA ASP A 250 -38.48 15.28 -28.04
C ASP A 250 -37.52 15.07 -29.24
N GLY A 251 -37.46 16.04 -30.17
CA GLY A 251 -36.54 16.00 -31.31
C GLY A 251 -35.08 16.18 -30.93
N SER A 252 -34.19 16.06 -31.93
CA SER A 252 -32.75 16.28 -31.79
C SER A 252 -32.25 17.25 -32.87
N THR A 253 -31.30 18.10 -32.50
CA THR A 253 -30.68 19.06 -33.44
C THR A 253 -29.17 19.11 -33.26
N LEU A 254 -28.41 19.37 -34.32
CA LEU A 254 -26.95 19.52 -34.26
C LEU A 254 -26.52 20.59 -35.26
N ASP A 255 -25.64 21.47 -34.83
CA ASP A 255 -24.89 22.38 -35.69
C ASP A 255 -23.46 21.87 -35.84
N TRP A 256 -22.92 21.87 -37.06
CA TRP A 256 -21.58 21.36 -37.35
C TRP A 256 -20.87 22.14 -38.46
N LEU A 257 -19.56 22.36 -38.31
CA LEU A 257 -18.74 22.99 -39.35
C LEU A 257 -18.44 21.99 -40.48
N VAL A 258 -18.91 22.28 -41.69
CA VAL A 258 -18.71 21.44 -42.87
C VAL A 258 -17.90 22.15 -43.95
N PHE A 259 -17.13 21.39 -44.72
CA PHE A 259 -16.27 21.90 -45.79
C PHE A 259 -16.80 21.51 -47.17
N GLU A 260 -16.79 22.46 -48.12
CA GLU A 260 -17.27 22.25 -49.49
C GLU A 260 -16.70 20.97 -50.12
N GLY A 261 -17.59 20.09 -50.59
CA GLY A 261 -17.20 18.89 -51.34
C GLY A 261 -16.77 17.68 -50.50
N GLU A 262 -16.67 17.81 -49.17
CA GLU A 262 -16.41 16.68 -48.27
C GLU A 262 -17.69 15.85 -48.03
N GLU A 263 -17.55 14.54 -47.82
CA GLU A 263 -18.70 13.66 -47.55
C GLU A 263 -18.96 13.56 -46.04
N TYR A 264 -20.19 13.89 -45.63
CA TYR A 264 -20.67 13.73 -44.27
C TYR A 264 -21.83 12.75 -44.22
N TYR A 265 -22.01 12.11 -43.07
CA TYR A 265 -23.00 11.07 -42.86
C TYR A 265 -23.87 11.44 -41.66
N ILE A 266 -25.18 11.38 -41.89
CA ILE A 266 -26.22 11.60 -40.90
C ILE A 266 -26.85 10.24 -40.60
N LEU A 267 -26.89 9.87 -39.32
CA LEU A 267 -27.51 8.65 -38.86
C LEU A 267 -28.66 8.97 -37.91
N TRP A 268 -29.78 8.30 -38.15
CA TRP A 268 -30.92 8.26 -37.27
C TRP A 268 -31.19 6.83 -36.81
N ASP A 269 -31.53 6.64 -35.54
CA ASP A 269 -31.93 5.35 -34.99
C ASP A 269 -33.31 5.37 -34.31
N ASP A 270 -33.71 4.20 -33.83
CA ASP A 270 -35.03 3.89 -33.30
C ASP A 270 -35.03 3.43 -31.84
N ALA A 271 -33.92 3.63 -31.13
CA ALA A 271 -33.75 3.14 -29.76
C ALA A 271 -34.82 3.71 -28.81
N ASN A 272 -35.27 4.94 -29.07
CA ASN A 272 -36.18 5.69 -28.21
C ASN A 272 -37.60 5.80 -28.75
N SER A 273 -37.82 5.67 -30.07
CA SER A 273 -39.15 5.67 -30.68
C SER A 273 -39.14 4.94 -32.03
N SER A 274 -40.21 4.20 -32.32
CA SER A 274 -40.47 3.66 -33.65
C SER A 274 -41.23 4.63 -34.57
N ASP A 275 -41.69 5.76 -34.04
CA ASP A 275 -42.50 6.72 -34.79
C ASP A 275 -41.66 7.39 -35.88
N GLY A 276 -42.20 7.46 -37.10
CA GLY A 276 -41.58 8.22 -38.18
C GLY A 276 -41.55 9.72 -37.88
N PHE A 277 -40.55 10.41 -38.41
CA PHE A 277 -40.34 11.84 -38.18
C PHE A 277 -39.75 12.56 -39.39
N ASP A 278 -39.95 13.88 -39.42
CA ASP A 278 -39.28 14.74 -40.39
C ASP A 278 -38.02 15.33 -39.75
N PHE A 279 -36.94 15.43 -40.52
CA PHE A 279 -35.77 16.22 -40.17
C PHE A 279 -35.40 17.17 -41.29
N THR A 280 -34.66 18.21 -40.95
CA THR A 280 -34.19 19.23 -41.85
C THR A 280 -32.67 19.24 -41.88
N VAL A 281 -32.10 19.48 -43.06
CA VAL A 281 -30.69 19.77 -43.25
C VAL A 281 -30.62 21.14 -43.90
N SER A 282 -30.00 22.10 -43.24
CA SER A 282 -29.80 23.44 -43.77
C SER A 282 -28.35 23.85 -43.60
N LEU A 283 -27.77 24.48 -44.62
CA LEU A 283 -26.45 25.07 -44.56
C LEU A 283 -26.60 26.57 -44.29
N GLY A 284 -26.08 27.01 -43.16
CA GLY A 284 -25.92 28.42 -42.81
C GLY A 284 -24.54 28.94 -43.17
N ASP A 285 -24.45 30.25 -43.38
CA ASP A 285 -23.16 30.92 -43.36
C ASP A 285 -22.57 30.81 -41.94
N PRO A 286 -21.24 30.74 -41.78
CA PRO A 286 -20.64 30.79 -40.47
C PRO A 286 -21.00 32.11 -39.78
N GLU A 287 -21.56 32.01 -38.59
CA GLU A 287 -21.90 33.18 -37.77
C GLU A 287 -20.71 33.57 -36.88
N PRO A 288 -20.64 34.84 -36.45
CA PRO A 288 -19.70 35.26 -35.43
C PRO A 288 -20.04 34.63 -34.07
N VAL A 289 -18.99 34.17 -33.39
CA VAL A 289 -19.07 33.65 -32.02
C VAL A 289 -18.31 34.58 -31.09
N ASP A 290 -18.68 34.54 -29.81
CA ASP A 290 -17.94 35.22 -28.76
C ASP A 290 -16.54 34.60 -28.63
N VAL A 291 -15.51 35.43 -28.79
CA VAL A 291 -14.11 35.08 -28.54
C VAL A 291 -13.60 35.97 -27.42
N THR A 292 -13.33 35.38 -26.27
CA THR A 292 -12.74 36.06 -25.12
C THR A 292 -11.22 36.06 -25.27
N LEU A 293 -10.64 37.25 -25.31
CA LEU A 293 -9.19 37.48 -25.36
C LEU A 293 -8.73 37.92 -23.98
N ASN A 294 -7.68 37.26 -23.48
CA ASN A 294 -7.13 37.47 -22.16
C ASN A 294 -5.65 37.92 -22.25
N VAL A 295 -5.25 38.89 -21.45
CA VAL A 295 -3.86 39.31 -21.28
C VAL A 295 -3.51 39.44 -19.82
N ASP A 296 -2.43 38.79 -19.42
CA ASP A 296 -1.88 38.92 -18.08
C ASP A 296 -0.96 40.16 -18.02
N MET A 297 -1.28 41.05 -17.08
CA MET A 297 -0.61 42.33 -16.87
C MET A 297 0.18 42.38 -15.56
N GLN A 298 0.31 41.27 -14.81
CA GLN A 298 0.96 41.23 -13.49
C GLN A 298 2.42 41.72 -13.53
N ASN A 299 3.14 41.43 -14.63
CA ASN A 299 4.52 41.88 -14.84
C ASN A 299 4.65 43.33 -15.35
N GLU A 300 3.54 44.05 -15.51
CA GLU A 300 3.51 45.39 -16.10
C GLU A 300 2.85 46.40 -15.15
N THR A 301 3.36 47.64 -15.13
CA THR A 301 2.62 48.72 -14.46
C THR A 301 1.47 49.17 -15.37
N VAL A 302 0.23 48.87 -14.99
CA VAL A 302 -0.96 49.29 -15.75
C VAL A 302 -1.08 50.82 -15.77
N ALA A 303 -1.17 51.38 -16.97
CA ALA A 303 -1.30 52.82 -17.20
C ALA A 303 -2.66 53.35 -16.69
N ALA A 304 -2.71 54.64 -16.34
CA ALA A 304 -3.93 55.26 -15.83
C ALA A 304 -5.11 55.23 -16.83
N GLU A 305 -4.81 55.11 -18.12
CA GLU A 305 -5.76 54.96 -19.21
C GLU A 305 -6.27 53.52 -19.40
N GLY A 306 -5.72 52.54 -18.68
CA GLY A 306 -6.14 51.13 -18.67
C GLY A 306 -5.55 50.27 -19.80
N VAL A 307 -6.04 49.03 -19.89
CA VAL A 307 -5.61 48.02 -20.87
C VAL A 307 -6.65 47.91 -21.98
N SER A 308 -6.19 47.73 -23.21
CA SER A 308 -7.06 47.54 -24.38
C SER A 308 -6.45 46.54 -25.35
N VAL A 309 -7.28 45.89 -26.14
CA VAL A 309 -6.84 45.08 -27.28
C VAL A 309 -7.12 45.80 -28.59
N VAL A 310 -6.17 45.70 -29.52
CA VAL A 310 -6.31 46.14 -30.91
C VAL A 310 -6.47 44.91 -31.77
N VAL A 311 -7.57 44.83 -32.52
CA VAL A 311 -7.92 43.67 -33.35
C VAL A 311 -8.14 44.11 -34.80
N GLY A 312 -7.53 43.42 -35.76
CA GLY A 312 -7.67 43.69 -37.18
C GLY A 312 -7.74 42.42 -38.04
N GLY A 313 -8.35 42.52 -39.22
CA GLY A 313 -8.40 41.42 -40.20
C GLY A 313 -7.08 41.24 -40.98
N PRO A 314 -6.98 40.20 -41.83
CA PRO A 314 -5.79 39.97 -42.64
C PRO A 314 -5.65 41.06 -43.70
N GLY A 315 -4.61 41.89 -43.59
CA GLY A 315 -4.27 42.93 -44.58
C GLY A 315 -4.70 44.36 -44.24
N VAL A 316 -5.11 44.62 -42.99
CA VAL A 316 -5.37 45.98 -42.50
C VAL A 316 -4.06 46.81 -42.51
N ALA A 317 -4.08 48.03 -43.04
CA ALA A 317 -2.90 48.89 -43.20
C ALA A 317 -3.03 50.27 -42.54
N ASP A 318 -4.16 50.56 -41.87
CA ASP A 318 -4.46 51.83 -41.19
C ASP A 318 -5.13 51.57 -39.82
N LEU A 319 -4.71 52.28 -38.77
CA LEU A 319 -5.28 52.17 -37.41
C LEU A 319 -6.74 52.68 -37.34
N ASN A 320 -7.24 53.32 -38.40
CA ASN A 320 -8.66 53.65 -38.54
C ASN A 320 -9.52 52.44 -38.96
N GLU A 321 -8.91 51.29 -39.25
CA GLU A 321 -9.56 50.07 -39.74
C GLU A 321 -9.48 48.90 -38.73
N VAL A 322 -8.99 49.15 -37.51
CA VAL A 322 -8.92 48.17 -36.41
C VAL A 322 -9.99 48.44 -35.36
N ILE A 323 -10.42 47.38 -34.67
CA ILE A 323 -11.27 47.46 -33.48
C ILE A 323 -10.35 47.69 -32.28
N ILE A 324 -10.70 48.67 -31.44
CA ILE A 324 -10.02 48.91 -30.17
C ILE A 324 -11.06 48.68 -29.09
N GLN A 325 -10.79 47.74 -28.20
CA GLN A 325 -11.72 47.37 -27.15
C GLN A 325 -11.03 47.42 -25.79
N ALA A 326 -11.65 48.13 -24.85
CA ALA A 326 -11.19 48.16 -23.47
C ALA A 326 -11.38 46.78 -22.83
N MET A 327 -10.40 46.39 -22.04
CA MET A 327 -10.41 45.14 -21.28
C MET A 327 -10.68 45.45 -19.81
N SER A 328 -11.34 44.53 -19.10
CA SER A 328 -11.59 44.64 -17.67
C SER A 328 -10.90 43.52 -16.92
N ASP A 329 -10.50 43.83 -15.70
CA ASP A 329 -10.00 42.94 -14.67
C ASP A 329 -11.01 43.08 -13.52
N ASP A 330 -12.15 42.40 -13.68
CA ASP A 330 -13.33 42.60 -12.83
C ASP A 330 -13.25 41.82 -11.50
N ASP A 331 -12.42 40.77 -11.45
CA ASP A 331 -12.11 39.93 -10.30
C ASP A 331 -10.81 40.34 -9.58
N GLY A 332 -9.93 41.12 -10.22
CA GLY A 332 -8.73 41.68 -9.61
C GLY A 332 -7.55 40.72 -9.60
N ASP A 333 -7.54 39.72 -10.48
CA ASP A 333 -6.48 38.72 -10.62
C ASP A 333 -5.30 39.19 -11.49
N GLY A 334 -5.40 40.39 -12.08
CA GLY A 334 -4.37 40.96 -12.95
C GLY A 334 -4.45 40.49 -14.40
N ILE A 335 -5.42 39.64 -14.74
CA ILE A 335 -5.76 39.22 -16.09
C ILE A 335 -6.86 40.13 -16.62
N TYR A 336 -6.55 40.83 -17.70
CA TYR A 336 -7.47 41.71 -18.38
C TYR A 336 -8.14 40.95 -19.52
N SER A 337 -9.46 40.98 -19.53
CA SER A 337 -10.28 40.16 -20.41
C SER A 337 -11.25 41.03 -21.23
N THR A 338 -11.52 40.62 -22.46
CA THR A 338 -12.61 41.21 -23.26
C THR A 338 -13.12 40.25 -24.32
N THR A 339 -14.41 40.31 -24.61
CA THR A 339 -15.04 39.48 -25.62
C THR A 339 -15.25 40.26 -26.91
N ILE A 340 -14.79 39.69 -28.03
CA ILE A 340 -15.01 40.17 -29.38
C ILE A 340 -15.80 39.13 -30.19
N GLN A 341 -16.39 39.57 -31.29
CA GLN A 341 -17.15 38.69 -32.19
C GLN A 341 -16.30 38.34 -33.40
N VAL A 342 -15.98 37.05 -33.56
CA VAL A 342 -15.15 36.55 -34.69
C VAL A 342 -15.93 35.48 -35.44
N THR A 343 -16.15 35.71 -36.74
CA THR A 343 -16.80 34.72 -37.62
C THR A 343 -16.00 33.44 -37.69
N THR A 344 -16.68 32.29 -37.61
CA THR A 344 -16.02 31.00 -37.75
C THR A 344 -15.31 30.92 -39.11
N LEU A 345 -14.08 30.42 -39.12
CA LEU A 345 -13.08 30.40 -40.20
C LEU A 345 -12.40 31.74 -40.54
N ASP A 346 -12.79 32.85 -39.92
CA ASP A 346 -12.04 34.10 -40.08
C ASP A 346 -10.72 34.06 -39.31
N THR A 347 -9.72 34.74 -39.87
CA THR A 347 -8.43 34.98 -39.23
C THR A 347 -8.35 36.43 -38.80
N ILE A 348 -8.01 36.67 -37.54
CA ILE A 348 -7.70 38.00 -37.02
C ILE A 348 -6.23 38.08 -36.59
N GLY A 349 -5.69 39.29 -36.58
CA GLY A 349 -4.48 39.64 -35.86
C GLY A 349 -4.83 40.56 -34.70
N TYR A 350 -4.28 40.32 -33.52
CA TYR A 350 -4.49 41.19 -32.37
C TYR A 350 -3.20 41.54 -31.62
N ALA A 351 -3.21 42.64 -30.88
CA ALA A 351 -2.13 43.05 -29.99
C ALA A 351 -2.69 43.85 -28.81
N PHE A 352 -2.08 43.71 -27.64
CA PHE A 352 -2.47 44.44 -26.44
C PHE A 352 -1.83 45.83 -26.36
N VAL A 353 -2.52 46.75 -25.66
CA VAL A 353 -2.11 48.14 -25.43
C VAL A 353 -2.24 48.44 -23.94
N ASN A 354 -1.16 48.92 -23.34
CA ASN A 354 -1.14 49.41 -21.97
C ASN A 354 -1.14 50.95 -21.96
N GLY A 355 -2.32 51.55 -21.86
CA GLY A 355 -2.54 53.01 -21.87
C GLY A 355 -3.25 53.53 -23.12
N GLY A 356 -3.01 54.81 -23.44
CA GLY A 356 -3.61 55.42 -24.64
C GLY A 356 -3.13 54.77 -25.94
N VAL A 357 -3.97 54.73 -26.98
CA VAL A 357 -3.66 54.10 -28.27
C VAL A 357 -2.62 54.92 -29.04
N ASP A 358 -1.34 54.62 -28.79
CA ASP A 358 -0.14 55.18 -29.44
C ASP A 358 0.81 54.02 -29.76
N PRO A 359 1.52 54.02 -30.91
CA PRO A 359 2.56 53.04 -31.20
C PRO A 359 3.58 52.77 -30.09
N ALA A 360 3.81 53.73 -29.18
CA ALA A 360 4.70 53.54 -28.03
C ALA A 360 4.12 52.67 -26.90
N ASN A 361 2.79 52.48 -26.86
CA ASN A 361 2.07 51.75 -25.80
C ASN A 361 1.57 50.37 -26.25
N LEU A 362 1.75 50.04 -27.54
CA LEU A 362 1.49 48.71 -28.08
C LEU A 362 2.52 47.71 -27.55
N GLU A 363 2.08 46.50 -27.25
CA GLU A 363 2.98 45.41 -26.95
C GLU A 363 3.91 45.11 -28.13
N VAL A 364 5.08 44.56 -27.83
CA VAL A 364 6.00 44.03 -28.84
C VAL A 364 5.78 42.53 -28.92
N VAL A 365 4.89 42.08 -29.82
CA VAL A 365 4.64 40.64 -30.00
C VAL A 365 5.90 39.94 -30.55
N PRO A 366 6.46 38.93 -29.86
CA PRO A 366 7.67 38.26 -30.32
C PRO A 366 7.48 37.53 -31.65
N ASP A 367 8.56 37.40 -32.46
CA ASP A 367 8.51 36.74 -33.78
C ASP A 367 8.05 35.26 -33.72
N SER A 368 8.17 34.59 -32.56
CA SER A 368 7.78 33.19 -32.38
C SER A 368 6.27 32.95 -32.34
N CYS A 369 5.48 33.95 -31.94
CA CYS A 369 4.01 33.90 -31.90
C CYS A 369 3.34 35.07 -32.63
N GLY A 370 4.14 35.96 -33.20
CA GLY A 370 3.70 37.13 -33.93
C GLY A 370 3.86 36.98 -35.44
N VAL A 371 2.92 37.52 -36.19
CA VAL A 371 3.02 37.71 -37.63
C VAL A 371 3.09 39.21 -37.97
N PRO A 372 3.85 39.63 -38.99
CA PRO A 372 3.94 41.04 -39.36
C PRO A 372 2.56 41.64 -39.72
N SER A 373 2.14 42.68 -39.01
CA SER A 373 0.80 43.27 -39.14
C SER A 373 0.64 44.28 -40.29
N GLY A 374 1.75 44.66 -40.95
CA GLY A 374 1.78 45.76 -41.92
C GLY A 374 1.98 47.15 -41.29
N PHE A 375 1.85 47.30 -39.97
CA PHE A 375 2.07 48.54 -39.22
C PHE A 375 3.52 48.75 -38.73
N GLY A 376 4.41 47.80 -39.01
CA GLY A 376 5.80 47.84 -38.53
C GLY A 376 6.00 47.21 -37.15
N PHE A 377 5.01 46.48 -36.63
CA PHE A 377 5.08 45.60 -35.46
C PHE A 377 4.37 44.28 -35.77
N ASN A 378 4.53 43.27 -34.91
CA ASN A 378 3.87 41.97 -35.07
C ASN A 378 2.53 41.93 -34.32
N VAL A 379 1.59 41.14 -34.81
CA VAL A 379 0.31 40.84 -34.15
C VAL A 379 0.19 39.34 -33.93
N ARG A 380 -0.56 38.94 -32.91
CA ARG A 380 -0.91 37.56 -32.59
C ARG A 380 -1.97 37.06 -33.59
N PRO A 381 -1.71 36.00 -34.38
CA PRO A 381 -2.71 35.45 -35.28
C PRO A 381 -3.70 34.57 -34.50
N PHE A 382 -4.99 34.71 -34.78
CA PHE A 382 -6.02 33.79 -34.30
C PHE A 382 -6.92 33.40 -35.47
N ILE A 383 -7.15 32.10 -35.64
CA ILE A 383 -8.09 31.55 -36.61
C ILE A 383 -9.23 30.94 -35.79
N ASN A 384 -10.44 31.48 -35.93
CA ASN A 384 -11.58 30.86 -35.26
C ASN A 384 -11.96 29.58 -36.02
N THR A 385 -11.81 28.40 -35.43
CA THR A 385 -12.30 27.13 -36.01
C THR A 385 -13.52 26.58 -35.29
N SER A 386 -14.05 27.30 -34.30
CA SER A 386 -15.16 26.88 -33.46
C SER A 386 -16.45 27.62 -33.84
N ILE A 387 -17.56 26.90 -33.80
CA ILE A 387 -18.92 27.45 -33.93
C ILE A 387 -19.56 27.74 -32.56
N PHE A 388 -18.82 27.52 -31.48
CA PHE A 388 -19.20 27.84 -30.09
C PHE A 388 -18.28 28.94 -29.54
N PRO A 389 -18.68 29.64 -28.46
CA PRO A 389 -17.82 30.60 -27.80
C PRO A 389 -16.43 30.03 -27.52
N VAL A 390 -15.39 30.82 -27.77
CA VAL A 390 -13.99 30.44 -27.59
C VAL A 390 -13.38 31.34 -26.53
N GLU A 391 -12.67 30.74 -25.59
CA GLU A 391 -11.80 31.47 -24.68
C GLU A 391 -10.35 31.23 -25.09
N VAL A 392 -9.60 32.31 -25.29
CA VAL A 392 -8.18 32.25 -25.63
C VAL A 392 -7.39 32.39 -24.34
N ASP A 393 -6.51 31.43 -24.07
CA ASP A 393 -5.65 31.43 -22.89
C ASP A 393 -4.92 32.76 -22.71
N ALA A 394 -4.80 33.20 -21.45
CA ALA A 394 -4.09 34.42 -21.11
C ALA A 394 -2.60 34.29 -21.49
N VAL A 395 -2.07 35.34 -22.11
CA VAL A 395 -0.65 35.48 -22.43
C VAL A 395 -0.06 36.67 -21.70
N CYS A 396 1.22 36.63 -21.37
CA CYS A 396 1.87 37.81 -20.81
C CYS A 396 1.91 38.93 -21.85
N PHE A 397 1.75 40.16 -21.36
CA PHE A 397 2.00 41.34 -22.17
C PHE A 397 3.40 41.24 -22.83
N ALA A 398 3.45 41.35 -24.17
CA ALA A 398 4.67 41.22 -24.97
C ALA A 398 5.41 39.85 -24.92
N ALA A 399 4.79 38.77 -24.45
CA ALA A 399 5.34 37.40 -24.50
C ALA A 399 4.46 36.43 -25.30
N CYS A 400 4.98 35.24 -25.62
CA CYS A 400 4.23 34.23 -26.39
C CYS A 400 3.48 33.21 -25.55
N GLU A 401 3.83 33.13 -24.28
CA GLU A 401 3.27 32.19 -23.31
C GLU A 401 2.52 33.01 -22.26
N ALA A 402 1.87 32.33 -21.30
CA ALA A 402 1.39 32.97 -20.08
C ALA A 402 2.50 33.86 -19.48
N CYS A 403 2.15 34.82 -18.62
CA CYS A 403 3.22 35.42 -17.82
C CYS A 403 4.01 34.28 -17.19
N PRO A 404 5.36 34.37 -17.17
CA PRO A 404 6.07 33.66 -16.13
C PRO A 404 5.28 34.00 -14.89
N LEU A 405 4.59 32.98 -14.34
CA LEU A 405 3.89 33.11 -13.07
C LEU A 405 4.86 33.91 -12.23
N ASP A 406 4.42 35.04 -11.67
CA ASP A 406 5.23 35.75 -10.68
C ASP A 406 5.84 34.65 -9.82
N MET A 407 7.16 34.49 -9.90
CA MET A 407 7.84 33.22 -9.59
C MET A 407 7.21 32.70 -8.33
N ALA A 408 6.43 31.59 -8.39
CA ALA A 408 5.59 31.13 -7.29
C ALA A 408 6.34 31.44 -6.02
N THR A 409 5.84 32.38 -5.21
CA THR A 409 6.65 32.82 -4.08
C THR A 409 6.40 31.87 -2.95
N CYS A 410 7.29 31.88 -1.99
CA CYS A 410 7.16 30.98 -0.87
C CYS A 410 5.90 31.27 -0.03
N ASP A 411 5.49 32.54 0.05
CA ASP A 411 4.25 32.96 0.73
C ASP A 411 3.00 32.81 -0.13
N GLU A 412 3.15 32.78 -1.46
CA GLU A 412 2.03 32.73 -2.42
C GLU A 412 2.30 31.67 -3.50
N PRO A 413 2.09 30.37 -3.18
CA PRO A 413 2.11 29.29 -4.17
C PRO A 413 1.10 29.55 -5.29
N THR A 414 1.47 29.19 -6.51
CA THR A 414 0.50 29.27 -7.62
C THR A 414 -0.35 28.00 -7.65
N VAL A 415 -1.60 28.10 -7.19
CA VAL A 415 -2.57 26.99 -7.28
C VAL A 415 -2.87 26.69 -8.75
N ILE A 416 -2.55 25.47 -9.19
CA ILE A 416 -2.88 24.96 -10.53
C ILE A 416 -4.37 24.65 -10.58
N TRP A 417 -4.87 23.91 -9.58
CA TRP A 417 -6.30 23.69 -9.36
C TRP A 417 -6.55 23.17 -7.94
N THR A 418 -7.79 23.29 -7.50
CA THR A 418 -8.29 22.79 -6.22
C THR A 418 -9.72 22.28 -6.38
N GLU A 419 -10.14 21.38 -5.49
CA GLU A 419 -11.53 20.91 -5.40
C GLU A 419 -11.90 20.65 -3.94
N ASP A 420 -12.95 21.33 -3.47
CA ASP A 420 -13.54 21.23 -2.12
C ASP A 420 -14.92 20.52 -2.13
N PHE A 421 -15.40 20.08 -3.30
CA PHE A 421 -16.68 19.39 -3.52
C PHE A 421 -17.95 20.16 -3.13
N GLU A 422 -17.85 21.40 -2.63
CA GLU A 422 -18.99 22.18 -2.16
C GLU A 422 -19.92 22.62 -3.30
N GLY A 423 -19.36 22.81 -4.49
CA GLY A 423 -20.10 23.16 -5.71
C GLY A 423 -20.78 21.97 -6.40
N GLN A 424 -20.51 20.74 -5.97
CA GLN A 424 -20.88 19.51 -6.67
C GLN A 424 -22.24 18.96 -6.20
N THR A 425 -22.82 18.05 -6.98
CA THR A 425 -24.14 17.47 -6.67
C THR A 425 -24.01 16.24 -5.78
N VAL A 426 -24.50 16.31 -4.53
CA VAL A 426 -24.53 15.17 -3.61
C VAL A 426 -25.31 13.98 -4.17
N GLY A 427 -24.74 12.77 -4.04
CA GLY A 427 -25.28 11.52 -4.55
C GLY A 427 -25.05 11.35 -6.06
N ALA A 428 -24.15 12.13 -6.64
CA ALA A 428 -23.66 11.95 -8.00
C ALA A 428 -22.12 11.93 -7.99
N PRO A 429 -21.50 11.28 -8.99
CA PRO A 429 -20.07 11.33 -9.22
C PRO A 429 -19.55 12.76 -9.38
N PRO A 430 -18.32 13.07 -8.96
CA PRO A 430 -17.75 14.39 -9.14
C PRO A 430 -17.60 14.74 -10.62
N VAL A 431 -17.88 15.99 -10.98
CA VAL A 431 -17.71 16.50 -12.34
C VAL A 431 -16.63 17.57 -12.32
N ASN A 432 -15.42 17.18 -12.73
CA ASN A 432 -14.26 18.07 -12.81
C ASN A 432 -13.37 17.63 -13.99
N ASN A 433 -12.82 18.58 -14.76
CA ASN A 433 -11.97 18.28 -15.92
C ASN A 433 -10.64 17.60 -15.53
N PHE A 434 -10.22 17.69 -14.27
CA PHE A 434 -9.02 17.05 -13.74
C PHE A 434 -9.29 15.70 -13.08
N ILE A 435 -10.56 15.30 -12.88
CA ILE A 435 -10.90 13.98 -12.33
C ILE A 435 -11.41 13.13 -13.48
N ILE A 436 -10.64 12.10 -13.85
CA ILE A 436 -10.93 11.26 -15.02
C ILE A 436 -11.20 9.81 -14.62
N PRO A 437 -12.05 9.08 -15.36
CA PRO A 437 -12.26 7.66 -15.18
C PRO A 437 -11.15 6.80 -15.83
N TRP A 438 -10.70 5.73 -15.18
CA TRP A 438 -9.80 4.71 -15.76
C TRP A 438 -10.18 3.29 -15.32
N PRO A 439 -10.07 2.22 -16.16
CA PRO A 439 -9.53 2.14 -17.53
C PRO A 439 -10.53 2.40 -18.67
N ALA A 440 -11.78 2.76 -18.40
CA ALA A 440 -12.83 2.94 -19.42
C ALA A 440 -13.45 4.34 -19.41
N ALA A 441 -13.98 4.79 -20.56
CA ALA A 441 -14.92 5.92 -20.61
C ALA A 441 -16.22 5.49 -19.90
N GLY A 442 -16.37 5.92 -18.65
CA GLY A 442 -17.42 5.49 -17.74
C GLY A 442 -17.70 6.53 -16.68
N ILE A 443 -18.63 6.21 -15.79
CA ILE A 443 -18.91 7.04 -14.64
C ILE A 443 -17.79 6.83 -13.61
N ILE A 444 -17.19 7.92 -13.14
CA ILE A 444 -16.18 7.92 -12.07
C ILE A 444 -16.76 7.22 -10.84
N LEU A 445 -16.03 6.27 -10.26
CA LEU A 445 -16.42 5.61 -9.03
C LEU A 445 -16.42 6.60 -7.85
N GLY A 446 -17.39 6.42 -6.98
CA GLY A 446 -17.60 7.29 -5.84
C GLY A 446 -18.62 8.39 -6.13
N ASP A 447 -19.39 8.73 -5.11
CA ASP A 447 -20.35 9.84 -5.16
C ASP A 447 -19.85 10.97 -4.27
N VAL A 448 -20.19 12.19 -4.65
CA VAL A 448 -20.10 13.32 -3.72
C VAL A 448 -21.06 13.04 -2.56
N SER A 449 -20.51 12.98 -1.35
CA SER A 449 -21.24 12.62 -0.13
C SER A 449 -21.26 13.78 0.84
N SER A 450 -22.33 13.88 1.62
CA SER A 450 -22.43 14.80 2.78
C SER A 450 -22.41 14.05 4.11
N ASP A 451 -22.01 12.78 4.11
CA ASP A 451 -21.91 11.98 5.32
C ASP A 451 -20.68 12.34 6.16
N GLN A 452 -19.58 12.74 5.50
CA GLN A 452 -18.34 13.25 6.08
C GLN A 452 -17.81 14.37 5.18
N ALA A 453 -17.20 15.39 5.76
CA ALA A 453 -16.46 16.44 5.04
C ALA A 453 -15.40 17.05 5.97
N ALA A 454 -14.23 17.37 5.43
CA ALA A 454 -13.14 18.06 6.14
C ALA A 454 -13.42 19.57 6.18
N SER A 455 -13.85 20.12 5.05
CA SER A 455 -14.35 21.48 4.93
C SER A 455 -15.81 21.49 4.47
N GLY A 456 -16.52 22.60 4.67
CA GLY A 456 -17.89 22.73 4.15
C GLY A 456 -18.87 21.63 4.62
N SER A 457 -19.51 20.96 3.67
CA SER A 457 -20.55 19.94 3.88
C SER A 457 -20.39 18.69 3.02
N ASN A 458 -19.56 18.70 1.98
CA ASN A 458 -19.44 17.65 0.99
C ASN A 458 -18.00 17.17 0.86
N SER A 459 -17.81 15.90 0.50
CA SER A 459 -16.52 15.33 0.10
C SER A 459 -16.72 14.24 -0.96
N HIS A 460 -15.66 13.71 -1.55
CA HIS A 460 -15.75 12.57 -2.46
C HIS A 460 -15.63 11.24 -1.69
N LEU A 461 -16.69 10.43 -1.70
CA LEU A 461 -16.67 9.08 -1.14
C LEU A 461 -16.06 8.10 -2.14
N ILE A 462 -14.97 7.43 -1.76
CA ILE A 462 -14.35 6.37 -2.54
C ILE A 462 -14.76 5.01 -1.97
N THR A 463 -15.43 4.20 -2.77
CA THR A 463 -15.90 2.86 -2.38
C THR A 463 -16.08 1.95 -3.60
N GLY A 464 -15.65 0.69 -3.51
CA GLY A 464 -15.77 -0.27 -4.62
C GLY A 464 -15.17 -1.64 -4.31
N ASP A 465 -15.16 -2.54 -5.30
CA ASP A 465 -14.61 -3.90 -5.18
C ASP A 465 -13.47 -4.21 -6.17
N GLY A 466 -12.85 -3.16 -6.73
CA GLY A 466 -11.75 -3.24 -7.68
C GLY A 466 -12.11 -3.83 -9.05
N THR A 467 -13.41 -3.97 -9.35
CA THR A 467 -13.92 -4.22 -10.71
C THR A 467 -14.48 -2.96 -11.39
N ASP A 468 -14.48 -1.85 -10.67
CA ASP A 468 -15.08 -0.57 -11.04
C ASP A 468 -14.10 0.37 -11.77
N VAL A 469 -14.52 1.61 -12.06
CA VAL A 469 -13.77 2.63 -12.79
C VAL A 469 -13.13 3.61 -11.82
N ASP A 470 -11.81 3.56 -11.67
CA ASP A 470 -11.02 4.36 -10.74
C ASP A 470 -11.20 5.87 -10.99
N PRO A 471 -11.35 6.70 -9.94
CA PRO A 471 -11.12 8.12 -10.00
C PRO A 471 -9.61 8.43 -10.04
N VAL A 472 -9.14 8.93 -11.18
CA VAL A 472 -7.77 9.43 -11.35
C VAL A 472 -7.78 10.95 -11.34
N TYR A 473 -7.08 11.54 -10.37
CA TYR A 473 -6.95 12.98 -10.19
C TYR A 473 -5.67 13.45 -10.90
N LEU A 474 -5.83 14.11 -12.04
CA LEU A 474 -4.72 14.67 -12.80
C LEU A 474 -4.09 15.85 -12.05
N LEU A 475 -2.76 15.89 -12.00
CA LEU A 475 -2.06 17.00 -11.34
C LEU A 475 -2.09 18.28 -12.18
N SER A 476 -2.14 18.15 -13.51
CA SER A 476 -2.36 19.26 -14.44
C SER A 476 -3.01 18.75 -15.73
N ASN A 477 -3.16 19.62 -16.73
CA ASN A 477 -3.68 19.23 -18.05
C ASN A 477 -2.69 18.37 -18.88
N GLN A 478 -1.46 18.18 -18.38
CA GLN A 478 -0.39 17.40 -18.99
C GLN A 478 0.51 16.73 -17.94
N THR A 479 1.39 15.82 -18.38
CA THR A 479 2.43 15.25 -17.51
C THR A 479 3.44 16.33 -17.11
N LEU A 480 3.67 16.50 -15.82
CA LEU A 480 4.68 17.42 -15.26
C LEU A 480 6.06 16.77 -15.39
N THR A 481 7.02 17.50 -15.99
CA THR A 481 8.37 16.99 -16.33
C THR A 481 9.51 17.87 -15.81
N THR A 482 9.17 18.98 -15.15
CA THR A 482 10.06 19.97 -14.53
C THR A 482 9.23 20.78 -13.56
N GLY A 483 9.88 21.48 -12.63
CA GLY A 483 9.27 22.31 -11.62
C GLY A 483 9.15 21.63 -10.26
N HIS A 484 8.72 22.45 -9.32
CA HIS A 484 8.61 22.12 -7.91
C HIS A 484 7.16 22.36 -7.44
N TYR A 485 6.53 21.32 -6.87
CA TYR A 485 5.10 21.30 -6.61
C TYR A 485 4.78 20.81 -5.20
N VAL A 486 3.66 21.27 -4.66
CA VAL A 486 3.00 20.65 -3.52
C VAL A 486 1.64 20.09 -3.97
N VAL A 487 1.37 18.84 -3.61
CA VAL A 487 0.10 18.14 -3.84
C VAL A 487 -0.45 17.75 -2.47
N SER A 488 -1.66 18.18 -2.14
CA SER A 488 -2.25 17.93 -0.81
C SER A 488 -3.74 17.63 -0.88
N TRP A 489 -4.24 16.84 0.07
CA TRP A 489 -5.67 16.62 0.27
C TRP A 489 -5.92 16.09 1.69
N ASN A 490 -7.17 16.16 2.14
CA ASN A 490 -7.64 15.56 3.39
C ASN A 490 -8.25 14.18 3.12
N MET A 491 -8.01 13.22 4.01
CA MET A 491 -8.59 11.88 3.99
C MET A 491 -9.28 11.55 5.30
N TYR A 492 -10.37 10.79 5.20
CA TYR A 492 -11.04 10.15 6.33
C TYR A 492 -11.25 8.67 6.04
N ILE A 493 -10.71 7.82 6.90
CA ILE A 493 -10.84 6.36 6.80
C ILE A 493 -11.55 5.87 8.07
N PRO A 494 -12.78 5.33 8.01
CA PRO A 494 -13.42 4.78 9.20
C PRO A 494 -12.63 3.60 9.78
N ALA A 495 -12.81 3.37 11.09
CA ALA A 495 -12.25 2.19 11.75
C ALA A 495 -12.62 0.89 11.03
N ASP A 496 -11.69 -0.08 11.02
CA ASP A 496 -11.77 -1.35 10.29
C ASP A 496 -11.85 -1.23 8.74
N SER A 497 -11.81 -0.02 8.17
CA SER A 497 -11.81 0.20 6.72
C SER A 497 -10.39 0.41 6.19
N THR A 498 -10.15 -0.02 4.97
CA THR A 498 -8.85 0.13 4.32
C THR A 498 -8.91 1.19 3.21
N ALA A 499 -7.75 1.64 2.73
CA ALA A 499 -7.64 2.54 1.59
C ALA A 499 -6.36 2.26 0.80
N TYR A 500 -6.37 2.66 -0.47
CA TYR A 500 -5.19 2.60 -1.33
C TYR A 500 -5.20 3.72 -2.37
N PHE A 501 -4.04 4.34 -2.53
CA PHE A 501 -3.76 5.22 -3.66
C PHE A 501 -2.33 5.03 -4.15
N ASN A 502 -2.07 5.53 -5.35
CA ASN A 502 -0.72 5.60 -5.90
C ASN A 502 -0.54 6.89 -6.70
N PHE A 503 0.70 7.36 -6.83
CA PHE A 503 1.05 8.44 -7.73
C PHE A 503 1.46 7.87 -9.10
N GLN A 504 0.84 8.35 -10.16
CA GLN A 504 1.13 8.03 -11.56
C GLN A 504 2.19 8.98 -12.10
N LYS A 505 3.22 8.46 -12.75
CA LYS A 505 4.28 9.26 -13.38
C LYS A 505 3.90 9.92 -14.70
N ASP A 506 2.75 9.55 -15.26
CA ASP A 506 2.21 10.12 -16.49
C ASP A 506 0.74 10.47 -16.30
N ALA A 507 0.26 11.51 -16.98
CA ALA A 507 -1.15 11.89 -16.97
C ALA A 507 -2.03 10.83 -17.68
N THR A 508 -1.43 10.00 -18.53
CA THR A 508 -2.01 8.74 -19.00
C THR A 508 -1.87 7.69 -17.89
N PRO A 509 -2.97 7.20 -17.29
CA PRO A 509 -2.86 6.29 -16.16
C PRO A 509 -2.30 4.91 -16.56
N ALA A 510 -1.73 4.21 -15.58
CA ALA A 510 -1.11 2.88 -15.68
C ALA A 510 0.10 2.79 -16.61
N VAL A 511 0.88 3.86 -16.68
CA VAL A 511 2.20 3.86 -17.35
C VAL A 511 3.29 3.40 -16.37
N GLU A 512 3.47 4.13 -15.27
CA GLU A 512 4.48 3.87 -14.22
C GLU A 512 4.02 4.55 -12.92
N TRP A 513 4.35 3.96 -11.77
CA TRP A 513 3.96 4.46 -10.45
C TRP A 513 5.17 5.00 -9.69
N ALA A 514 5.06 6.22 -9.14
CA ALA A 514 6.08 6.79 -8.28
C ALA A 514 6.08 6.16 -6.88
N VAL A 515 4.88 5.82 -6.37
CA VAL A 515 4.70 5.22 -5.05
C VAL A 515 3.36 4.52 -4.95
N GLU A 516 3.30 3.48 -4.13
CA GLU A 516 2.08 2.81 -3.66
C GLU A 516 1.89 3.08 -2.17
N VAL A 517 0.68 3.46 -1.76
CA VAL A 517 0.36 3.77 -0.34
C VAL A 517 -0.86 2.98 0.10
N PHE A 518 -0.70 2.20 1.16
CA PHE A 518 -1.70 1.31 1.72
C PHE A 518 -2.06 1.72 3.16
N PHE A 519 -3.35 1.61 3.49
CA PHE A 519 -3.88 1.81 4.84
C PHE A 519 -4.58 0.51 5.29
N ASN A 520 -4.20 -0.02 6.45
CA ASN A 520 -4.50 -1.40 6.88
C ASN A 520 -5.74 -1.54 7.78
N GLY A 521 -6.43 -0.44 8.11
CA GLY A 521 -7.68 -0.46 8.88
C GLY A 521 -7.51 -0.75 10.37
N ASP A 522 -6.27 -0.75 10.86
CA ASP A 522 -5.88 -0.85 12.28
C ASP A 522 -5.10 0.39 12.75
N GLY A 523 -5.21 1.50 12.00
CA GLY A 523 -4.44 2.72 12.20
C GLY A 523 -3.00 2.66 11.70
N THR A 524 -2.57 1.55 11.05
CA THR A 524 -1.24 1.43 10.43
C THR A 524 -1.30 1.46 8.91
N GLY A 525 -0.26 1.94 8.27
CA GLY A 525 -0.13 1.95 6.82
C GLY A 525 1.29 1.67 6.36
N ASP A 526 1.41 1.36 5.08
CA ASP A 526 2.69 1.09 4.42
C ASP A 526 2.80 1.84 3.09
N LEU A 527 3.98 2.41 2.85
CA LEU A 527 4.33 3.15 1.65
C LEU A 527 5.45 2.41 0.93
N ASN A 528 5.31 2.16 -0.37
CA ASN A 528 6.32 1.51 -1.21
C ASN A 528 6.66 2.38 -2.43
N ALA A 529 7.87 2.93 -2.42
CA ALA A 529 8.40 3.76 -3.50
C ALA A 529 9.49 3.08 -4.36
N GLY A 530 9.88 1.85 -4.03
CA GLY A 530 10.82 1.04 -4.80
C GLY A 530 12.32 1.34 -4.62
N ALA A 531 13.13 0.46 -5.22
CA ALA A 531 14.61 0.30 -5.15
C ALA A 531 15.23 0.12 -3.74
N ALA A 532 15.93 -1.02 -3.54
CA ALA A 532 16.78 -1.39 -2.39
C ALA A 532 16.19 -1.32 -0.95
N ASP A 533 15.01 -0.72 -0.77
CA ASP A 533 14.04 -0.72 0.35
C ASP A 533 13.66 0.73 0.75
N PRO A 534 12.45 1.20 0.41
CA PRO A 534 11.78 2.03 1.40
C PRO A 534 10.32 1.61 1.50
N ARG A 535 10.08 0.40 2.03
CA ARG A 535 8.81 0.15 2.71
C ARG A 535 8.82 0.96 4.00
N ALA A 536 8.28 2.17 3.96
CA ALA A 536 8.07 2.96 5.15
C ALA A 536 6.74 2.55 5.80
N ASN A 537 6.76 2.20 7.08
CA ASN A 537 5.54 2.03 7.85
C ASN A 537 5.18 3.36 8.50
N PHE A 538 3.89 3.63 8.64
CA PHE A 538 3.40 4.82 9.31
C PHE A 538 2.10 4.51 10.07
N THR A 539 1.69 5.43 10.92
CA THR A 539 0.38 5.39 11.58
C THR A 539 -0.49 6.54 11.11
N TYR A 540 -1.81 6.39 11.21
CA TYR A 540 -2.78 7.44 10.89
C TYR A 540 -3.99 7.37 11.85
N PRO A 541 -4.70 8.49 12.08
CA PRO A 541 -5.82 8.52 13.01
C PRO A 541 -7.09 7.97 12.34
N GLU A 542 -7.41 6.69 12.60
CA GLU A 542 -8.63 6.07 12.09
C GLU A 542 -9.91 6.73 12.65
N GLY A 543 -10.92 6.90 11.79
CA GLY A 543 -12.18 7.57 12.16
C GLY A 543 -12.04 9.07 12.41
N GLU A 544 -10.94 9.69 12.00
CA GLU A 544 -10.70 11.13 12.04
C GLU A 544 -10.18 11.62 10.67
N TRP A 545 -10.25 12.94 10.45
CA TRP A 545 -9.70 13.56 9.25
C TRP A 545 -8.21 13.83 9.46
N PHE A 546 -7.40 13.48 8.47
CA PHE A 546 -5.96 13.75 8.44
C PHE A 546 -5.52 14.18 7.04
N SER A 547 -4.41 14.90 6.95
CA SER A 547 -3.90 15.42 5.69
C SER A 547 -2.85 14.50 5.05
N ILE A 548 -2.87 14.38 3.74
CA ILE A 548 -1.74 13.93 2.93
C ILE A 548 -1.12 15.16 2.28
N VAL A 549 0.19 15.36 2.46
CA VAL A 549 0.94 16.44 1.79
C VAL A 549 2.16 15.83 1.11
N THR A 550 2.32 16.10 -0.17
CA THR A 550 3.44 15.59 -0.97
C THR A 550 4.16 16.75 -1.63
N VAL A 551 5.45 16.91 -1.33
CA VAL A 551 6.33 17.88 -1.98
C VAL A 551 7.12 17.15 -3.07
N ILE A 552 7.05 17.65 -4.29
CA ILE A 552 7.60 17.02 -5.49
C ILE A 552 8.54 18.01 -6.17
N ASP A 553 9.83 17.70 -6.16
CA ASP A 553 10.87 18.44 -6.88
C ASP A 553 11.34 17.58 -8.06
N ILE A 554 10.76 17.86 -9.23
CA ILE A 554 11.06 17.08 -10.43
C ILE A 554 12.49 17.35 -10.88
N ASP A 555 12.99 18.57 -10.72
CA ASP A 555 14.31 18.98 -11.24
C ASP A 555 15.48 18.39 -10.43
N ASN A 556 15.32 18.19 -9.11
CA ASN A 556 16.31 17.51 -8.28
C ASN A 556 16.00 16.03 -8.00
N ASP A 557 15.04 15.45 -8.74
CA ASP A 557 14.71 14.03 -8.66
C ASP A 557 14.29 13.63 -7.23
N LEU A 558 13.42 14.39 -6.58
CA LEU A 558 13.03 14.16 -5.19
C LEU A 558 11.51 14.25 -5.02
N ILE A 559 10.98 13.31 -4.25
CA ILE A 559 9.60 13.36 -3.75
C ILE A 559 9.61 13.05 -2.27
N ARG A 560 8.76 13.75 -1.53
CA ARG A 560 8.59 13.61 -0.08
C ARG A 560 7.11 13.58 0.26
N MET A 561 6.73 12.70 1.17
CA MET A 561 5.36 12.56 1.62
C MET A 561 5.24 12.70 3.14
N HIS A 562 4.25 13.48 3.54
CA HIS A 562 3.77 13.61 4.90
C HIS A 562 2.34 13.06 5.01
N ILE A 563 2.08 12.30 6.07
CA ILE A 563 0.77 11.73 6.40
C ILE A 563 0.44 12.15 7.83
N ASP A 564 -0.69 12.79 8.03
CA ASP A 564 -1.10 13.37 9.32
C ASP A 564 -0.02 14.28 9.94
N GLY A 565 0.59 15.11 9.10
CA GLY A 565 1.67 16.00 9.50
C GLY A 565 3.03 15.33 9.72
N GLN A 566 3.10 14.00 9.72
CA GLN A 566 4.33 13.24 9.93
C GLN A 566 5.07 13.01 8.62
N TRP A 567 6.36 13.29 8.56
CA TRP A 567 7.20 12.81 7.47
C TRP A 567 7.25 11.28 7.49
N VAL A 568 6.81 10.65 6.39
CA VAL A 568 6.80 9.19 6.24
C VAL A 568 8.02 8.72 5.47
N SER A 569 8.33 9.36 4.33
CA SER A 569 9.46 8.96 3.51
C SER A 569 9.87 10.05 2.51
N SER A 570 11.07 9.93 1.96
CA SER A 570 11.56 10.69 0.82
C SER A 570 12.38 9.77 -0.08
N TRP A 571 12.18 9.85 -1.39
CA TRP A 571 12.85 8.97 -2.35
C TRP A 571 13.12 9.69 -3.68
N PRO A 572 14.04 9.15 -4.51
CA PRO A 572 14.23 9.66 -5.85
C PRO A 572 13.00 9.48 -6.74
N LEU A 573 12.54 10.54 -7.41
CA LEU A 573 11.32 10.48 -8.24
C LEU A 573 11.46 9.47 -9.39
N ASN A 574 12.67 9.27 -9.92
CA ASN A 574 12.94 8.30 -10.97
C ASN A 574 12.80 6.83 -10.53
N PHE A 575 12.69 6.54 -9.23
CA PHE A 575 12.37 5.20 -8.74
C PHE A 575 10.88 4.91 -8.92
N ASP A 576 10.54 3.65 -9.15
CA ASP A 576 9.17 3.18 -9.25
C ASP A 576 8.92 2.04 -8.26
N ALA A 577 7.67 1.88 -7.83
CA ALA A 577 7.26 0.82 -6.92
C ALA A 577 7.58 -0.62 -7.42
N SER A 578 7.89 -0.79 -8.71
CA SER A 578 8.20 -2.07 -9.35
C SER A 578 9.67 -2.28 -9.79
N SER A 579 10.58 -1.34 -9.50
CA SER A 579 12.02 -1.34 -9.91
C SER A 579 12.31 -1.44 -11.42
N THR A 580 11.32 -1.22 -12.28
CA THR A 580 11.47 -1.34 -13.75
C THR A 580 11.44 0.00 -14.50
N GLY A 581 11.12 1.08 -13.79
CA GLY A 581 10.92 2.43 -14.31
C GLY A 581 12.15 3.34 -14.24
N ASN A 582 12.15 4.42 -15.02
CA ASN A 582 13.16 5.51 -14.97
C ASN A 582 12.54 6.88 -15.29
N LEU A 583 11.20 7.02 -15.24
CA LEU A 583 10.56 8.29 -15.57
C LEU A 583 10.75 9.27 -14.41
N GLN A 584 11.24 10.46 -14.72
CA GLN A 584 11.36 11.60 -13.81
C GLN A 584 10.25 12.60 -14.15
N SER A 585 9.01 12.19 -13.88
CA SER A 585 7.81 12.94 -14.19
C SER A 585 6.66 12.51 -13.27
N ILE A 586 5.66 13.37 -13.12
CA ILE A 586 4.45 13.08 -12.35
C ILE A 586 3.20 13.58 -13.09
N GLY A 587 2.10 12.83 -13.04
CA GLY A 587 0.92 13.14 -13.83
C GLY A 587 -0.41 13.05 -13.08
N ALA A 588 -0.56 12.14 -12.13
CA ALA A 588 -1.83 11.96 -11.44
C ALA A 588 -1.71 11.25 -10.08
N VAL A 589 -2.78 11.31 -9.27
CA VAL A 589 -3.05 10.40 -8.16
C VAL A 589 -4.16 9.45 -8.60
N ASN A 590 -3.95 8.14 -8.49
CA ASN A 590 -5.00 7.14 -8.72
C ASN A 590 -5.51 6.58 -7.39
N TYR A 591 -6.81 6.73 -7.14
CA TYR A 591 -7.50 6.10 -6.02
C TYR A 591 -8.13 4.78 -6.48
N TYR A 592 -7.67 3.66 -5.93
CA TYR A 592 -8.08 2.34 -6.40
C TYR A 592 -8.60 1.46 -5.25
N PRO A 593 -9.93 1.31 -5.09
CA PRO A 593 -10.50 0.32 -4.19
C PRO A 593 -10.11 -1.09 -4.62
N ARG A 594 -9.42 -1.83 -3.75
CA ARG A 594 -8.84 -3.13 -4.06
C ARG A 594 -9.86 -4.26 -3.98
N PRO A 595 -9.74 -5.29 -4.84
CA PRO A 595 -10.64 -6.43 -4.79
C PRO A 595 -10.55 -7.24 -3.49
N ASN A 596 -11.70 -7.46 -2.86
CA ASN A 596 -11.87 -8.22 -1.62
C ASN A 596 -11.29 -7.57 -0.35
N GLU A 597 -10.90 -6.30 -0.40
CA GLU A 597 -10.54 -5.51 0.77
C GLU A 597 -11.74 -4.65 1.23
N PRO A 598 -11.86 -4.31 2.53
CA PRO A 598 -12.90 -3.42 3.04
C PRO A 598 -12.58 -1.93 2.72
N ASP A 599 -12.26 -1.66 1.45
CA ASP A 599 -11.78 -0.37 0.97
C ASP A 599 -12.93 0.66 0.93
N PHE A 600 -12.88 1.63 1.84
CA PHE A 600 -13.91 2.66 2.03
C PHE A 600 -13.30 3.90 2.71
N TRP A 601 -13.27 5.04 2.03
CA TRP A 601 -12.71 6.29 2.57
C TRP A 601 -13.29 7.53 1.88
N TYR A 602 -13.03 8.70 2.43
CA TYR A 602 -13.40 9.99 1.86
C TYR A 602 -12.16 10.81 1.51
N VAL A 603 -12.24 11.60 0.45
CA VAL A 603 -11.23 12.56 -0.01
C VAL A 603 -11.85 13.95 -0.08
N ASP A 604 -11.17 14.95 0.45
CA ASP A 604 -11.63 16.34 0.48
C ASP A 604 -10.47 17.33 0.35
N ASP A 605 -10.77 18.60 0.04
CA ASP A 605 -9.81 19.71 -0.04
C ASP A 605 -8.56 19.41 -0.91
N PHE A 606 -8.75 18.81 -2.09
CA PHE A 606 -7.63 18.44 -2.96
C PHE A 606 -7.03 19.69 -3.61
N THR A 607 -5.71 19.86 -3.53
CA THR A 607 -4.98 21.01 -4.08
C THR A 607 -3.70 20.56 -4.79
N VAL A 608 -3.42 21.18 -5.93
CA VAL A 608 -2.11 21.13 -6.59
C VAL A 608 -1.61 22.56 -6.76
N ALA A 609 -0.41 22.85 -6.27
CA ALA A 609 0.21 24.16 -6.42
C ALA A 609 1.67 24.05 -6.87
N LEU A 610 2.08 24.97 -7.75
CA LEU A 610 3.47 25.24 -8.07
C LEU A 610 4.07 26.09 -6.95
N ILE A 611 5.27 25.73 -6.52
CA ILE A 611 6.08 26.42 -5.51
C ILE A 611 7.43 26.83 -6.14
N PRO A 612 8.15 27.81 -5.57
CA PRO A 612 9.38 28.31 -6.19
C PRO A 612 10.44 27.22 -6.30
N GLU A 613 11.29 27.30 -7.32
CA GLU A 613 12.48 26.46 -7.45
C GLU A 613 13.30 26.45 -6.15
N PRO A 614 13.85 25.29 -5.75
CA PRO A 614 14.62 25.18 -4.52
C PRO A 614 15.91 26.00 -4.59
N GLY A 615 15.96 27.08 -3.81
CA GLY A 615 17.19 27.83 -3.54
C GLY A 615 18.23 27.03 -2.74
N ASP A 616 19.41 27.64 -2.59
CA ASP A 616 20.48 27.12 -1.73
C ASP A 616 19.96 26.94 -0.29
N GLY A 617 20.24 25.78 0.30
CA GLY A 617 19.86 25.44 1.67
C GLY A 617 18.37 25.19 1.89
N LEU A 618 17.57 24.88 0.86
CA LEU A 618 16.16 24.52 1.04
C LEU A 618 15.90 23.01 1.07
N TYR A 619 16.79 22.18 0.53
CA TYR A 619 16.60 20.74 0.49
C TYR A 619 17.90 20.03 0.85
N CYS A 620 17.83 18.72 1.08
CA CYS A 620 19.03 17.92 1.30
C CYS A 620 20.06 18.08 0.18
N GLN A 621 19.61 18.07 -1.08
CA GLN A 621 20.44 18.19 -2.28
C GLN A 621 21.04 19.59 -2.44
N THR A 622 20.35 20.62 -1.94
CA THR A 622 20.82 22.01 -1.98
C THR A 622 21.42 22.47 -0.64
N ALA A 623 21.59 21.56 0.33
CA ALA A 623 21.98 21.89 1.69
C ALA A 623 23.27 22.71 1.74
N THR A 624 23.25 23.79 2.51
CA THR A 624 24.42 24.67 2.64
C THR A 624 25.52 23.96 3.41
N VAL A 625 26.68 23.76 2.78
CA VAL A 625 27.83 23.12 3.43
C VAL A 625 28.40 24.03 4.51
N VAL A 626 28.54 23.51 5.74
CA VAL A 626 29.04 24.25 6.90
C VAL A 626 30.23 23.57 7.56
N GLU A 627 30.94 24.34 8.38
CA GLU A 627 32.05 23.90 9.23
C GLU A 627 31.76 24.34 10.68
N PRO A 628 32.37 23.72 11.71
CA PRO A 628 32.16 24.12 13.09
C PRO A 628 32.41 25.61 13.33
N GLY A 629 31.46 26.28 13.97
CA GLY A 629 31.44 27.71 14.22
C GLY A 629 30.02 28.27 14.30
N VAL A 630 29.92 29.60 14.34
CA VAL A 630 28.63 30.32 14.30
C VAL A 630 28.20 30.48 12.85
N ILE A 631 26.98 30.04 12.56
CA ILE A 631 26.34 29.98 11.26
C ILE A 631 25.02 30.76 11.35
N THR A 632 24.62 31.42 10.28
CA THR A 632 23.34 32.12 10.21
C THR A 632 22.36 31.29 9.39
N ALA A 633 21.22 30.95 9.98
CA ALA A 633 20.04 30.53 9.24
C ALA A 633 19.30 31.79 8.74
N GLU A 634 19.12 31.87 7.42
CA GLU A 634 18.25 32.87 6.83
C GLU A 634 16.79 32.62 7.24
N GLU A 635 15.89 33.56 6.92
CA GLU A 635 14.46 33.41 7.19
C GLU A 635 13.96 32.06 6.66
N LEU A 636 13.19 31.33 7.47
CA LEU A 636 12.57 30.06 7.13
C LEU A 636 11.26 30.37 6.41
N ASP A 637 11.36 31.03 5.27
CA ASP A 637 10.23 31.65 4.55
C ASP A 637 9.72 30.79 3.40
N CYS A 638 10.31 29.60 3.17
CA CYS A 638 10.04 28.80 1.98
C CYS A 638 9.93 27.31 2.21
N PHE A 639 9.04 26.66 1.43
CA PHE A 639 8.88 25.21 1.35
C PHE A 639 10.25 24.57 1.17
N GLY A 640 10.79 24.10 2.28
CA GLY A 640 12.22 23.86 2.45
C GLY A 640 12.46 22.46 2.94
N GLY A 641 11.70 21.50 2.40
CA GLY A 641 11.74 20.13 2.85
C GLY A 641 11.68 20.06 4.38
N GLY A 642 10.63 20.60 5.01
CA GLY A 642 10.36 20.32 6.41
C GLY A 642 10.15 18.82 6.66
N LEU A 643 10.44 18.34 7.87
CA LEU A 643 10.19 16.96 8.30
C LEU A 643 8.88 16.78 9.07
N PHE A 644 8.14 17.87 9.24
CA PHE A 644 6.86 17.88 9.93
C PHE A 644 5.95 18.89 9.23
N TYR A 645 4.65 18.76 9.40
CA TYR A 645 3.66 19.70 8.92
C TYR A 645 2.54 19.77 9.94
N ASP A 646 2.22 20.96 10.44
CA ASP A 646 1.01 21.17 11.23
C ASP A 646 -0.14 21.50 10.27
N PRO A 647 -1.14 20.62 10.09
CA PRO A 647 -2.25 20.87 9.19
C PRO A 647 -3.16 22.02 9.67
N SER A 648 -3.07 22.43 10.94
CA SER A 648 -3.97 23.42 11.54
C SER A 648 -3.60 24.86 11.22
N ASP A 649 -2.32 25.16 11.05
CA ASP A 649 -1.81 26.50 10.71
C ASP A 649 -0.82 26.51 9.53
N GLY A 650 -0.49 25.34 8.98
CA GLY A 650 0.37 25.19 7.81
C GLY A 650 1.87 25.22 8.11
N ALA A 651 2.26 25.28 9.39
CA ALA A 651 3.65 25.42 9.80
C ALA A 651 4.44 24.10 9.66
N GLY A 652 5.78 24.19 9.68
CA GLY A 652 6.71 23.06 9.70
C GLY A 652 7.19 22.60 8.32
N LEU A 653 6.51 22.98 7.23
CA LEU A 653 6.94 22.66 5.86
C LEU A 653 8.10 23.54 5.39
N GLN A 654 8.28 24.72 5.98
CA GLN A 654 9.35 25.63 5.60
C GLN A 654 10.59 25.31 6.42
N ALA A 655 11.74 25.21 5.76
CA ALA A 655 12.95 24.77 6.44
C ALA A 655 14.24 25.23 5.76
N ARG A 656 15.33 25.23 6.54
CA ARG A 656 16.69 25.52 6.08
C ARG A 656 17.60 24.33 6.38
N TRP A 657 18.24 23.82 5.34
CA TRP A 657 19.11 22.66 5.33
C TRP A 657 20.59 23.05 5.27
N PHE A 658 21.36 22.46 6.17
CA PHE A 658 22.82 22.56 6.22
C PHE A 658 23.42 21.17 6.19
N SER A 659 24.60 21.01 5.58
CA SER A 659 25.33 19.75 5.56
C SER A 659 26.72 19.90 6.20
N TYR A 660 27.09 18.94 7.03
CA TYR A 660 28.37 18.89 7.71
C TYR A 660 28.98 17.48 7.59
N THR A 661 30.19 17.39 7.05
CA THR A 661 30.95 16.12 7.03
C THR A 661 31.89 16.08 8.23
N ALA A 662 31.68 15.12 9.14
CA ALA A 662 32.49 14.99 10.35
C ALA A 662 33.96 14.70 10.02
N THR A 663 34.87 15.41 10.68
CA THR A 663 36.32 15.30 10.41
C THR A 663 37.05 14.31 11.33
N ALA A 664 36.38 13.85 12.39
CA ALA A 664 36.85 12.87 13.35
C ALA A 664 35.65 12.18 14.04
N ASP A 665 35.89 11.04 14.69
CA ASP A 665 34.90 10.38 15.55
C ASP A 665 34.69 11.21 16.84
N GLY A 666 33.45 11.28 17.31
CA GLY A 666 33.09 12.02 18.51
C GLY A 666 31.59 12.33 18.55
N TYR A 667 31.23 13.55 18.94
CA TYR A 667 29.86 14.05 18.86
C TYR A 667 29.84 15.52 18.42
N ILE A 668 28.77 15.93 17.77
CA ILE A 668 28.50 17.34 17.47
C ILE A 668 27.53 17.93 18.48
N SER A 669 27.65 19.23 18.74
CA SER A 669 26.64 20.03 19.45
C SER A 669 26.09 21.08 18.49
N VAL A 670 24.76 21.12 18.34
CA VAL A 670 23.99 22.05 17.51
C VAL A 670 23.18 22.94 18.45
N SER A 671 23.44 24.25 18.45
CA SER A 671 22.84 25.17 19.42
C SER A 671 22.32 26.45 18.77
N ALA A 672 21.04 26.75 18.97
CA ALA A 672 20.44 28.06 18.67
C ALA A 672 20.25 28.94 19.92
N CYS A 673 20.82 28.55 21.07
CA CYS A 673 20.58 29.21 22.36
C CYS A 673 20.89 30.70 22.39
N GLY A 674 21.86 31.14 21.58
CA GLY A 674 22.23 32.56 21.46
C GLY A 674 21.45 33.34 20.40
N GLY A 675 20.61 32.68 19.59
CA GLY A 675 19.92 33.23 18.43
C GLY A 675 18.69 34.08 18.76
N GLY A 676 18.04 33.78 19.89
CA GLY A 676 16.96 34.61 20.44
C GLY A 676 15.58 34.44 19.81
N VAL A 677 15.38 33.38 19.03
CA VAL A 677 14.09 32.95 18.46
C VAL A 677 13.71 31.57 19.01
N ASP A 678 12.46 31.18 18.86
CA ASP A 678 11.98 29.81 19.10
C ASP A 678 12.37 28.94 17.89
N THR A 679 12.99 27.78 18.11
CA THR A 679 13.56 26.98 17.01
C THR A 679 13.30 25.51 17.22
N ARG A 680 13.19 24.76 16.12
CA ARG A 680 13.33 23.30 16.14
C ARG A 680 14.38 22.85 15.15
N ALA A 681 15.30 22.00 15.61
CA ALA A 681 16.32 21.37 14.78
C ALA A 681 16.08 19.88 14.62
N TRP A 682 16.29 19.38 13.40
CA TRP A 682 16.45 17.98 13.09
C TRP A 682 17.88 17.74 12.62
N ILE A 683 18.46 16.63 13.06
CA ILE A 683 19.78 16.18 12.67
C ILE A 683 19.60 14.81 12.04
N LEU A 684 19.99 14.70 10.77
CA LEU A 684 19.79 13.53 9.94
C LEU A 684 21.15 12.96 9.51
N ALA A 685 21.24 11.64 9.38
CA ALA A 685 22.38 10.95 8.80
C ALA A 685 21.94 10.13 7.57
N GLY A 686 22.87 9.85 6.67
CA GLY A 686 22.63 9.10 5.44
C GLY A 686 22.75 9.96 4.18
N ASP A 687 22.31 9.39 3.05
CA ASP A 687 22.24 10.10 1.77
C ASP A 687 20.82 10.67 1.55
N CYS A 688 20.65 11.67 0.69
CA CYS A 688 19.34 12.32 0.51
C CYS A 688 18.17 11.42 0.08
N GLY A 689 18.44 10.20 -0.40
CA GLY A 689 17.43 9.20 -0.73
C GLY A 689 17.11 8.20 0.39
N ASP A 690 17.84 8.26 1.52
CA ASP A 690 17.69 7.38 2.69
C ASP A 690 18.22 8.11 3.94
N LEU A 691 17.53 9.18 4.32
CA LEU A 691 17.88 9.98 5.51
C LEU A 691 17.24 9.35 6.74
N THR A 692 17.99 9.29 7.84
CA THR A 692 17.50 8.81 9.13
C THR A 692 17.68 9.88 10.21
N PRO A 693 16.65 10.20 11.00
CA PRO A 693 16.79 11.07 12.17
C PRO A 693 17.73 10.46 13.20
N VAL A 694 18.76 11.21 13.58
CA VAL A 694 19.74 10.87 14.63
C VAL A 694 19.73 11.85 15.79
N GLY A 695 19.07 13.00 15.63
CA GLY A 695 18.78 13.94 16.70
C GLY A 695 17.63 14.86 16.33
N VAL A 696 16.85 15.27 17.33
CA VAL A 696 15.82 16.30 17.17
C VAL A 696 15.72 17.06 18.49
N ASN A 697 15.49 18.37 18.45
CA ASN A 697 15.13 19.15 19.63
C ASN A 697 14.35 20.42 19.25
N ASP A 698 13.34 20.82 20.02
CA ASP A 698 12.75 22.17 19.96
C ASP A 698 13.29 23.07 21.09
N ASP A 699 13.12 22.64 22.35
CA ASP A 699 13.42 23.46 23.51
C ASP A 699 14.45 22.79 24.43
N ARG A 700 15.61 23.41 24.63
CA ARG A 700 16.58 22.92 25.64
C ARG A 700 17.47 23.98 26.28
N CYS A 701 17.58 25.17 25.71
CA CYS A 701 18.59 26.14 26.13
C CYS A 701 18.45 26.67 27.57
N GLU A 702 19.57 26.66 28.33
CA GLU A 702 19.64 27.37 29.61
C GLU A 702 19.48 28.90 29.39
N ILE A 703 18.61 29.54 30.20
CA ILE A 703 18.30 30.98 30.08
C ILE A 703 19.52 31.83 30.47
N SER A 704 20.41 32.06 29.50
CA SER A 704 21.47 33.06 29.59
C SER A 704 20.97 34.43 29.08
N ALA A 705 21.66 35.52 29.44
CA ALA A 705 21.21 36.86 29.08
C ALA A 705 21.33 37.12 27.56
N GLY A 706 20.18 37.11 26.87
CA GLY A 706 20.09 37.28 25.41
C GLY A 706 19.70 36.01 24.65
N GLY A 707 19.57 34.87 25.34
CA GLY A 707 19.08 33.62 24.75
C GLY A 707 17.56 33.43 24.87
N SER A 708 17.04 32.48 24.09
CA SER A 708 15.67 31.97 24.21
C SER A 708 15.70 30.66 25.00
N ALA A 709 14.73 30.47 25.90
CA ALA A 709 14.55 29.18 26.57
C ALA A 709 14.01 28.14 25.55
N TRP A 710 13.24 28.63 24.58
CA TRP A 710 12.57 27.86 23.53
C TRP A 710 13.46 27.59 22.31
N ALA A 711 14.78 27.69 22.50
CA ALA A 711 15.73 27.43 21.44
C ALA A 711 16.31 26.03 21.59
N THR A 712 16.75 25.50 20.46
CA THR A 712 17.29 24.16 20.36
C THR A 712 18.71 24.10 20.91
N TYR A 713 18.98 23.07 21.71
CA TYR A 713 20.31 22.55 21.96
C TYR A 713 20.29 21.04 21.78
N ARG A 714 21.19 20.52 20.95
CA ARG A 714 21.21 19.10 20.64
C ARG A 714 22.61 18.56 20.42
N GLU A 715 22.94 17.44 21.07
CA GLU A 715 24.14 16.67 20.76
C GLU A 715 23.83 15.35 20.09
N VAL A 716 24.71 14.91 19.18
CA VAL A 716 24.56 13.68 18.39
C VAL A 716 25.94 13.04 18.15
N PRO A 717 26.10 11.72 18.35
CA PRO A 717 27.32 11.01 17.98
C PRO A 717 27.62 11.12 16.48
N VAL A 718 28.89 11.30 16.13
CA VAL A 718 29.33 11.39 14.73
C VAL A 718 30.54 10.51 14.44
N THR A 719 30.56 9.97 13.22
CA THR A 719 31.65 9.14 12.69
C THR A 719 32.46 9.93 11.66
N SER A 720 33.78 9.82 11.72
CA SER A 720 34.70 10.47 10.78
C SER A 720 34.37 10.11 9.32
N GLY A 721 34.10 11.14 8.52
CA GLY A 721 33.83 11.04 7.08
C GLY A 721 32.36 10.86 6.72
N GLU A 722 31.47 10.69 7.70
CA GLU A 722 30.02 10.69 7.48
C GLU A 722 29.48 12.12 7.39
N THR A 723 28.41 12.30 6.60
CA THR A 723 27.75 13.59 6.42
C THR A 723 26.44 13.60 7.20
N TYR A 724 26.23 14.68 7.93
CA TYR A 724 25.05 14.95 8.73
C TYR A 724 24.35 16.18 8.19
N TYR A 725 23.03 16.14 8.14
CA TYR A 725 22.20 17.27 7.73
C TYR A 725 21.53 17.88 8.95
N ILE A 726 21.65 19.20 9.10
CA ILE A 726 20.99 19.98 10.15
C ILE A 726 19.86 20.75 9.47
N VAL A 727 18.63 20.52 9.91
CA VAL A 727 17.42 21.09 9.35
C VAL A 727 16.72 21.91 10.42
N TRP A 728 16.54 23.19 10.15
CA TRP A 728 15.73 24.08 10.97
C TRP A 728 14.38 24.25 10.29
N ASP A 729 13.27 24.18 11.02
CA ASP A 729 11.93 24.39 10.45
C ASP A 729 11.16 25.55 11.12
N ASP A 730 10.07 25.97 10.49
CA ASP A 730 9.25 27.13 10.87
C ASP A 730 8.08 26.81 11.80
N THR A 731 8.04 25.64 12.44
CA THR A 731 6.90 25.23 13.29
C THR A 731 6.55 26.25 14.36
N TRP A 732 7.55 26.99 14.87
CA TRP A 732 7.35 27.99 15.92
C TRP A 732 7.60 29.41 15.44
N GLU A 733 8.73 29.68 14.79
CA GLU A 733 9.06 30.98 14.23
C GLU A 733 9.82 30.84 12.90
N ALA A 734 9.45 31.67 11.92
CA ALA A 734 10.13 31.71 10.62
C ALA A 734 11.33 32.68 10.58
N ALA A 735 11.56 33.48 11.63
CA ALA A 735 12.57 34.53 11.61
C ALA A 735 14.00 33.95 11.57
N GLY A 736 14.87 34.50 10.73
CA GLY A 736 16.28 34.08 10.66
C GLY A 736 17.07 34.33 11.95
N PHE A 737 18.06 33.47 12.24
CA PHE A 737 18.80 33.45 13.50
C PHE A 737 20.24 32.94 13.34
N ASP A 738 21.09 33.20 14.33
CA ASP A 738 22.42 32.61 14.43
C ASP A 738 22.38 31.34 15.30
N TRP A 739 23.08 30.29 14.86
CA TRP A 739 23.27 29.04 15.59
C TRP A 739 24.75 28.62 15.55
N GLU A 740 25.16 27.73 16.45
CA GLU A 740 26.54 27.26 16.60
C GLU A 740 26.61 25.75 16.39
N LEU A 741 27.58 25.33 15.56
CA LEU A 741 27.99 23.94 15.38
C LEU A 741 29.34 23.72 16.05
N THR A 742 29.44 22.76 16.96
CA THR A 742 30.72 22.34 17.57
C THR A 742 30.97 20.86 17.28
N LEU A 743 32.23 20.48 17.05
CA LEU A 743 32.68 19.09 17.05
C LEU A 743 33.50 18.83 18.31
N ASN A 744 33.10 17.83 19.10
CA ASN A 744 33.83 17.33 20.26
C ASN A 744 34.47 15.99 19.89
N GLU A 745 35.77 16.00 19.57
CA GLU A 745 36.52 14.80 19.16
C GLU A 745 36.84 13.90 20.36
N GLY A 746 36.62 12.59 20.23
CA GLY A 746 37.02 11.60 21.23
C GLY A 746 35.92 10.60 21.61
N ASP A 747 36.11 9.93 22.75
CA ASP A 747 35.13 8.98 23.27
C ASP A 747 33.87 9.72 23.73
N LEU A 748 32.70 9.11 23.51
CA LEU A 748 31.43 9.62 24.02
C LEU A 748 31.44 9.63 25.57
N PRO A 749 30.97 10.71 26.21
CA PRO A 749 30.71 10.73 27.64
C PRO A 749 29.84 9.54 28.08
N VAL A 750 30.26 8.82 29.13
CA VAL A 750 29.54 7.65 29.64
C VAL A 750 28.22 8.09 30.26
N GLY A 751 27.12 7.48 29.82
CA GLY A 751 25.78 7.75 30.33
C GLY A 751 25.02 8.88 29.63
N ASP A 752 25.65 9.63 28.73
CA ASP A 752 25.00 10.76 28.05
C ASP A 752 24.25 10.33 26.78
N PHE A 753 24.67 9.23 26.16
CA PHE A 753 24.12 8.69 24.93
C PHE A 753 23.71 7.23 25.14
N CYS A 754 22.79 6.72 24.33
CA CYS A 754 22.48 5.29 24.28
C CYS A 754 23.74 4.47 23.96
N GLU A 755 24.53 4.95 22.98
CA GLU A 755 25.77 4.32 22.51
C GLU A 755 26.85 4.24 23.59
N SER A 756 26.74 5.06 24.63
CA SER A 756 27.67 5.13 25.77
C SER A 756 26.99 4.86 27.12
N ALA A 757 25.81 4.23 27.10
CA ALA A 757 25.02 3.93 28.29
C ALA A 757 25.85 3.20 29.35
N GLU A 758 25.75 3.63 30.61
CA GLU A 758 26.49 3.01 31.71
C GLU A 758 25.97 1.59 31.98
N ALA A 759 26.83 0.58 31.84
CA ALA A 759 26.44 -0.81 32.10
C ALA A 759 26.20 -1.06 33.60
N VAL A 760 25.05 -1.62 33.94
CA VAL A 760 24.60 -1.87 35.33
C VAL A 760 24.19 -3.33 35.56
N ASP A 761 24.38 -3.79 36.80
CA ASP A 761 23.89 -5.07 37.34
C ASP A 761 22.67 -4.83 38.28
N PRO A 762 21.88 -5.84 38.68
CA PRO A 762 20.82 -5.64 39.68
C PRO A 762 21.34 -5.02 40.99
N GLY A 763 20.73 -3.91 41.43
CA GLY A 763 21.21 -3.10 42.54
C GLY A 763 20.65 -1.68 42.55
N THR A 764 21.19 -0.83 43.45
CA THR A 764 20.81 0.59 43.58
C THR A 764 21.85 1.49 42.94
N TYR A 765 21.41 2.48 42.18
CA TYR A 765 22.20 3.46 41.44
C TYR A 765 21.72 4.88 41.72
N THR A 766 22.54 5.86 41.37
CA THR A 766 22.23 7.29 41.57
C THR A 766 22.43 8.03 40.26
N VAL A 767 21.43 8.80 39.83
CA VAL A 767 21.59 9.79 38.77
C VAL A 767 22.23 11.04 39.39
N GLU A 768 23.50 11.32 39.04
CA GLU A 768 24.21 12.51 39.55
C GLU A 768 23.99 13.75 38.67
N GLU A 769 23.95 13.56 37.35
CA GLU A 769 23.81 14.59 36.31
C GLU A 769 23.11 13.96 35.09
N PHE A 770 22.47 14.79 34.27
CA PHE A 770 21.87 14.38 33.00
C PHE A 770 22.71 14.89 31.85
N GLY A 771 22.95 14.03 30.86
CA GLY A 771 23.63 14.41 29.63
C GLY A 771 22.73 15.27 28.74
N GLU A 772 23.32 16.26 28.07
CA GLU A 772 22.62 17.17 27.15
C GLU A 772 22.36 16.56 25.75
N ALA A 773 22.68 15.28 25.63
CA ALA A 773 22.83 14.57 24.38
C ALA A 773 21.66 13.67 24.00
N SER A 774 20.69 13.44 24.89
CA SER A 774 19.61 12.48 24.65
C SER A 774 18.34 13.12 24.10
N VAL A 775 17.60 12.38 23.24
CA VAL A 775 16.22 12.76 22.88
C VAL A 775 15.39 12.19 24.03
N GLY A 776 15.34 12.93 25.15
CA GLY A 776 14.73 12.42 26.37
C GLY A 776 13.32 11.90 26.10
N GLY A 777 13.08 10.62 26.43
CA GLY A 777 11.74 10.04 26.35
C GLY A 777 11.23 9.84 24.93
N TYR A 778 12.15 9.64 23.99
CA TYR A 778 11.82 9.44 22.59
C TYR A 778 10.90 8.24 22.37
N ARG A 779 9.90 8.42 21.51
CA ARG A 779 9.02 7.35 21.03
C ARG A 779 9.29 7.11 19.54
N PRO A 780 9.85 5.94 19.16
CA PRO A 780 10.09 5.57 17.77
C PRO A 780 8.89 5.78 16.87
N GLY A 781 9.11 6.47 15.75
CA GLY A 781 8.09 6.75 14.75
C GLY A 781 7.03 7.80 15.13
N TYR A 782 7.18 8.52 16.26
CA TYR A 782 6.19 9.50 16.72
C TYR A 782 6.82 10.90 16.88
N PHE A 783 6.44 11.84 16.00
CA PHE A 783 6.92 13.22 16.04
C PHE A 783 5.76 14.22 16.17
N THR A 784 5.55 14.84 17.34
CA THR A 784 4.53 15.90 17.50
C THR A 784 5.07 17.28 17.09
N THR A 785 4.21 18.31 17.09
CA THR A 785 4.65 19.72 16.94
C THR A 785 5.76 20.09 17.91
N SER A 786 5.72 19.55 19.13
CA SER A 786 6.77 19.65 20.15
C SER A 786 7.39 18.28 20.40
N THR A 787 8.14 17.78 19.41
CA THR A 787 8.73 16.42 19.39
C THR A 787 9.61 16.11 20.60
N THR A 788 10.15 17.13 21.27
CA THR A 788 11.00 16.95 22.45
C THR A 788 10.67 17.99 23.51
N PRO A 789 9.99 17.62 24.58
CA PRO A 789 9.90 18.53 25.70
C PRO A 789 11.21 18.51 26.48
N TYR A 790 11.93 19.66 26.54
CA TYR A 790 12.94 20.01 27.55
C TYR A 790 13.52 18.81 28.31
N SER A 791 14.35 17.97 27.69
CA SER A 791 15.03 16.97 28.50
C SER A 791 16.39 16.53 28.01
N GLY A 792 17.32 16.48 28.95
CA GLY A 792 18.52 15.66 28.92
C GLY A 792 18.21 14.30 29.53
N GLY A 793 19.13 13.36 29.34
CA GLY A 793 18.94 11.97 29.73
C GLY A 793 20.15 11.39 30.42
N ALA A 794 19.90 10.44 31.32
CA ALA A 794 20.90 9.58 31.93
C ALA A 794 20.65 8.14 31.48
N TRP A 795 21.57 7.61 30.68
CA TRP A 795 21.48 6.30 30.03
C TRP A 795 22.23 5.22 30.77
N TYR A 796 21.55 4.11 31.03
CA TYR A 796 22.12 2.89 31.57
C TYR A 796 21.78 1.71 30.67
N SER A 797 22.55 0.63 30.76
CA SER A 797 22.27 -0.60 30.02
C SER A 797 22.34 -1.83 30.91
N PHE A 798 21.41 -2.76 30.71
CA PHE A 798 21.36 -4.05 31.39
C PHE A 798 21.24 -5.18 30.37
N THR A 799 22.13 -6.17 30.46
CA THR A 799 22.09 -7.38 29.63
C THR A 799 21.99 -8.59 30.56
N PRO A 800 20.81 -9.21 30.73
CA PRO A 800 20.66 -10.34 31.64
C PRO A 800 21.35 -11.60 31.09
N ASP A 801 21.95 -12.39 31.99
CA ASP A 801 22.60 -13.67 31.65
C ASP A 801 21.60 -14.84 31.46
N SER A 802 20.34 -14.65 31.86
CA SER A 802 19.25 -15.61 31.73
C SER A 802 17.95 -14.89 31.41
N ASP A 803 16.95 -15.60 30.87
CA ASP A 803 15.59 -15.05 30.76
C ASP A 803 15.06 -14.71 32.17
N GLY A 804 14.08 -13.83 32.27
CA GLY A 804 13.47 -13.44 33.56
C GLY A 804 12.57 -12.23 33.46
N THR A 805 12.27 -11.63 34.62
CA THR A 805 11.60 -10.34 34.69
C THR A 805 12.51 -9.28 35.31
N MET A 806 12.37 -8.03 34.85
CA MET A 806 13.08 -6.86 35.32
C MET A 806 12.08 -5.85 35.89
N SER A 807 12.38 -5.31 37.08
CA SER A 807 11.68 -4.15 37.66
C SER A 807 12.67 -3.01 37.87
N ILE A 808 12.24 -1.78 37.62
CA ILE A 808 13.03 -0.56 37.81
C ILE A 808 12.17 0.45 38.56
N ASN A 809 12.67 1.02 39.66
CA ASN A 809 11.91 2.00 40.42
C ASN A 809 12.80 3.07 41.08
N SER A 810 12.30 4.31 41.14
CA SER A 810 12.88 5.42 41.91
C SER A 810 12.04 5.75 43.16
N CYS A 811 11.10 4.87 43.51
CA CYS A 811 10.10 5.13 44.54
C CYS A 811 10.72 5.46 45.91
N GLY A 812 10.22 6.53 46.52
CA GLY A 812 10.72 7.02 47.81
C GLY A 812 11.75 8.15 47.69
N THR A 813 12.11 8.55 46.47
CA THR A 813 12.76 9.84 46.19
C THR A 813 11.78 11.01 46.34
N ASP A 814 12.33 12.22 46.52
CA ASP A 814 11.60 13.50 46.49
C ASP A 814 11.64 14.17 45.09
N ALA A 815 12.39 13.59 44.14
CA ALA A 815 12.48 14.07 42.76
C ALA A 815 11.26 13.64 41.94
N ASP A 816 10.85 14.48 41.00
CA ASP A 816 9.82 14.18 40.00
C ASP A 816 10.49 13.47 38.82
N THR A 817 10.37 12.14 38.76
CA THR A 817 11.15 11.31 37.83
C THR A 817 10.28 10.79 36.69
N TRP A 818 10.89 10.61 35.53
CA TRP A 818 10.26 9.96 34.38
C TRP A 818 11.24 8.94 33.75
N LEU A 819 10.79 7.70 33.64
CA LEU A 819 11.53 6.52 33.21
C LEU A 819 11.09 6.02 31.83
N PHE A 820 12.07 5.64 31.01
CA PHE A 820 11.87 4.91 29.75
C PHE A 820 12.80 3.69 29.69
N VAL A 821 12.28 2.59 29.13
CA VAL A 821 13.02 1.34 28.95
C VAL A 821 12.91 0.89 27.50
N TYR A 822 14.07 0.73 26.86
CA TYR A 822 14.20 0.37 25.45
C TYR A 822 14.95 -0.94 25.23
N THR A 823 14.79 -1.53 24.04
CA THR A 823 15.67 -2.55 23.47
C THR A 823 16.00 -2.18 22.02
N GLY A 824 16.84 -2.96 21.34
CA GLY A 824 17.21 -2.73 19.94
C GLY A 824 18.60 -2.10 19.79
N ASP A 825 18.85 -1.53 18.62
CA ASP A 825 20.10 -0.83 18.31
C ASP A 825 19.93 0.66 18.62
N CYS A 826 20.98 1.30 19.14
CA CYS A 826 20.93 2.74 19.41
C CYS A 826 20.72 3.54 18.11
N GLY A 827 19.81 4.51 18.19
CA GLY A 827 19.34 5.31 17.07
C GLY A 827 17.84 5.58 17.23
N LEU A 828 17.37 6.77 16.85
CA LEU A 828 15.97 7.15 17.06
C LEU A 828 15.04 6.12 16.39
N GLN A 829 15.26 5.77 15.14
CA GLN A 829 14.37 4.82 14.46
C GLN A 829 14.62 3.33 14.78
N SER A 830 15.65 3.00 15.58
CA SER A 830 16.09 1.61 15.80
C SER A 830 15.88 1.10 17.23
N LEU A 831 15.66 2.01 18.18
CA LEU A 831 15.22 1.65 19.51
C LEU A 831 13.74 1.21 19.48
N GLU A 832 13.39 0.29 20.36
CA GLU A 832 12.02 -0.15 20.61
C GLU A 832 11.67 0.14 22.07
N LEU A 833 10.62 0.94 22.30
CA LEU A 833 10.12 1.24 23.64
C LEU A 833 9.39 0.01 24.21
N ILE A 834 9.85 -0.51 25.34
CA ILE A 834 9.26 -1.67 26.02
C ILE A 834 8.37 -1.24 27.18
N ALA A 835 8.81 -0.22 27.94
CA ALA A 835 8.07 0.28 29.08
C ALA A 835 8.40 1.75 29.35
N GLU A 836 7.46 2.45 29.97
CA GLU A 836 7.62 3.81 30.44
C GLU A 836 6.84 4.02 31.73
N SER A 837 7.26 4.99 32.54
CA SER A 837 6.60 5.33 33.79
C SER A 837 6.84 6.78 34.18
N ASP A 838 5.75 7.49 34.44
CA ASP A 838 5.70 8.85 34.97
C ASP A 838 4.69 8.84 36.13
N ASP A 839 5.09 9.30 37.32
CA ASP A 839 4.24 9.39 38.52
C ASP A 839 3.61 8.08 39.09
N ASP A 840 4.10 6.89 38.72
CA ASP A 840 3.50 5.62 39.18
C ASP A 840 3.59 5.38 40.70
N CYS A 841 4.52 6.05 41.38
CA CYS A 841 4.62 6.07 42.84
C CYS A 841 4.72 7.49 43.40
N ILE A 842 3.63 8.25 43.21
CA ILE A 842 3.39 9.65 43.64
C ILE A 842 3.91 10.66 42.63
N ILE A 843 5.21 10.94 42.67
CA ILE A 843 5.94 11.79 41.70
C ILE A 843 7.14 11.03 41.09
N ALA A 844 7.33 9.79 41.52
CA ALA A 844 8.44 8.95 41.13
C ALA A 844 7.93 7.81 40.24
N SER A 845 8.82 7.20 39.47
CA SER A 845 8.49 6.18 38.47
C SER A 845 8.74 4.77 38.99
N SER A 846 7.93 3.82 38.52
CA SER A 846 8.18 2.39 38.66
C SER A 846 7.61 1.61 37.49
N VAL A 847 8.43 0.71 36.93
CA VAL A 847 7.99 -0.34 36.01
C VAL A 847 8.30 -1.69 36.66
N GLU A 848 7.33 -2.61 36.61
CA GLU A 848 7.41 -3.89 37.34
C GLU A 848 7.26 -5.07 36.39
N ASP A 849 8.04 -6.12 36.64
CA ASP A 849 7.92 -7.43 35.99
C ASP A 849 7.98 -7.42 34.44
N ILE A 850 8.83 -6.56 33.84
CA ILE A 850 9.08 -6.55 32.40
C ILE A 850 9.78 -7.85 31.98
N GLU A 851 9.22 -8.60 31.03
CA GLU A 851 9.89 -9.81 30.51
C GLU A 851 11.18 -9.44 29.75
N VAL A 852 12.29 -10.06 30.15
CA VAL A 852 13.61 -9.85 29.54
C VAL A 852 14.25 -11.17 29.12
N THR A 853 15.01 -11.15 28.03
CA THR A 853 15.64 -12.33 27.41
C THR A 853 17.15 -12.32 27.58
N ALA A 854 17.73 -13.48 27.85
CA ALA A 854 19.17 -13.67 28.02
C ALA A 854 19.98 -13.14 26.83
N GLY A 855 20.96 -12.27 27.10
CA GLY A 855 21.86 -11.73 26.08
C GLY A 855 21.29 -10.58 25.25
N THR A 856 20.03 -10.18 25.46
CA THR A 856 19.45 -8.96 24.86
C THR A 856 19.80 -7.76 25.75
N THR A 857 20.28 -6.66 25.15
CA THR A 857 20.56 -5.43 25.90
C THR A 857 19.32 -4.57 26.02
N TYR A 858 19.01 -4.17 27.25
CA TYR A 858 17.94 -3.24 27.58
C TYR A 858 18.55 -1.91 28.00
N TYR A 859 18.10 -0.82 27.42
CA TYR A 859 18.54 0.53 27.77
C TYR A 859 17.53 1.18 28.70
N ILE A 860 18.02 1.83 29.74
CA ILE A 860 17.23 2.50 30.77
C ILE A 860 17.57 3.98 30.68
N GLU A 861 16.59 4.81 30.35
CA GLU A 861 16.75 6.26 30.28
C GLU A 861 15.92 6.92 31.38
N TRP A 862 16.58 7.78 32.15
CA TRP A 862 15.92 8.75 33.02
C TRP A 862 16.03 10.13 32.41
N ILE A 863 14.96 10.92 32.45
CA ILE A 863 14.94 12.28 31.86
C ILE A 863 14.72 13.38 32.91
N ASP A 864 15.22 14.59 32.65
CA ASP A 864 15.21 15.74 33.58
C ASP A 864 14.05 16.73 33.37
N ARG A 865 13.02 16.35 32.60
CA ARG A 865 11.93 17.24 32.19
C ARG A 865 11.18 17.88 33.37
N ASN A 866 10.87 17.09 34.39
CA ASN A 866 10.06 17.54 35.52
C ASN A 866 10.93 18.06 36.68
N ASP A 867 12.07 17.40 36.93
CA ASP A 867 13.08 17.82 37.90
C ASP A 867 14.48 17.36 37.45
N ALA A 868 15.47 18.26 37.55
CA ALA A 868 16.88 17.98 37.24
C ALA A 868 17.69 17.59 38.50
N ALA A 869 17.06 17.52 39.67
CA ALA A 869 17.71 17.07 40.89
C ALA A 869 18.06 15.57 40.82
N GLY A 870 19.31 15.22 41.17
CA GLY A 870 19.74 13.83 41.24
C GLY A 870 18.97 12.99 42.27
N PHE A 871 18.78 11.70 41.98
CA PHE A 871 18.01 10.75 42.79
C PHE A 871 18.58 9.32 42.73
N ASP A 872 18.18 8.50 43.70
CA ASP A 872 18.50 7.07 43.74
C ASP A 872 17.39 6.25 43.06
N TRP A 873 17.76 5.17 42.38
CA TRP A 873 16.85 4.21 41.76
C TRP A 873 17.38 2.78 41.89
N GLU A 874 16.52 1.79 41.75
CA GLU A 874 16.84 0.37 41.93
C GLU A 874 16.44 -0.46 40.70
N LEU A 875 17.36 -1.32 40.26
CA LEU A 875 17.16 -2.38 39.26
C LEU A 875 17.03 -3.73 39.96
N ILE A 876 15.91 -4.42 39.76
CA ILE A 876 15.63 -5.75 40.28
C ILE A 876 15.48 -6.72 39.10
N PHE A 877 16.15 -7.87 39.18
CA PHE A 877 16.01 -8.94 38.19
C PHE A 877 15.61 -10.26 38.85
N ASN A 878 14.54 -10.88 38.34
CA ASN A 878 13.98 -12.14 38.83
C ASN A 878 14.02 -13.21 37.73
N PRO A 879 14.96 -14.17 37.77
CA PRO A 879 14.98 -15.28 36.81
C PRO A 879 13.77 -16.21 37.02
N PRO A 880 13.28 -16.92 35.98
CA PRO A 880 12.19 -17.87 36.11
C PRO A 880 12.64 -19.03 36.99
N THR A 881 11.71 -19.59 37.78
CA THR A 881 12.01 -20.67 38.72
C THR A 881 11.08 -21.87 38.50
N VAL A 882 11.64 -23.07 38.67
CA VAL A 882 10.87 -24.32 38.76
C VAL A 882 10.74 -24.79 40.19
N ASN A 883 9.61 -25.44 40.49
CA ASN A 883 9.40 -26.10 41.77
C ASN A 883 10.14 -27.45 41.78
N VAL A 884 11.06 -27.61 42.72
CA VAL A 884 11.75 -28.88 42.97
C VAL A 884 11.26 -29.44 44.31
N GLN A 885 10.57 -30.59 44.26
CA GLN A 885 10.17 -31.32 45.45
C GLN A 885 11.34 -32.18 45.92
N MET A 886 11.93 -31.76 47.03
CA MET A 886 13.06 -32.40 47.70
C MET A 886 12.52 -33.43 48.69
N ALA A 887 13.12 -34.63 48.73
CA ALA A 887 12.72 -35.70 49.63
C ALA A 887 13.92 -36.41 50.24
N VAL A 888 13.87 -36.68 51.56
CA VAL A 888 14.90 -37.45 52.28
C VAL A 888 14.25 -38.47 53.21
N ASP A 889 14.71 -39.71 53.13
CA ASP A 889 14.33 -40.79 54.02
C ASP A 889 15.28 -40.81 55.23
N VAL A 890 14.71 -40.62 56.43
CA VAL A 890 15.45 -40.61 57.70
C VAL A 890 15.20 -41.86 58.54
N SER A 891 14.66 -42.94 57.95
CA SER A 891 14.30 -44.17 58.67
C SER A 891 15.47 -44.74 59.50
N LEU A 892 16.70 -44.68 59.00
CA LEU A 892 17.88 -45.14 59.74
C LEU A 892 18.17 -44.31 60.99
N LEU A 893 17.94 -42.99 60.94
CA LEU A 893 18.07 -42.11 62.12
C LEU A 893 16.98 -42.41 63.14
N VAL A 894 15.76 -42.70 62.69
CA VAL A 894 14.64 -43.08 63.55
C VAL A 894 14.90 -44.42 64.24
N GLU A 895 15.36 -45.45 63.51
CA GLU A 895 15.72 -46.76 64.07
C GLU A 895 16.87 -46.68 65.07
N ALA A 896 17.86 -45.82 64.80
CA ALA A 896 18.98 -45.57 65.71
C ALA A 896 18.59 -44.73 66.93
N GLY A 897 17.42 -44.08 66.93
CA GLY A 897 17.00 -43.14 67.96
C GLY A 897 17.81 -41.83 67.95
N GLU A 898 18.32 -41.45 66.78
CA GLU A 898 19.22 -40.31 66.55
C GLU A 898 18.55 -39.15 65.79
N LEU A 899 17.28 -39.31 65.37
CA LEU A 899 16.51 -38.20 64.79
C LEU A 899 16.36 -37.06 65.81
N SER A 900 16.69 -35.85 65.39
CA SER A 900 16.59 -34.63 66.20
C SER A 900 15.14 -34.32 66.54
N PRO A 901 14.83 -33.91 67.79
CA PRO A 901 13.48 -33.45 68.14
C PRO A 901 13.09 -32.14 67.42
N ASP A 902 14.06 -31.41 66.88
CA ASP A 902 13.85 -30.16 66.13
C ASP A 902 13.50 -30.41 64.65
N GLY A 903 13.40 -31.67 64.20
CA GLY A 903 13.00 -32.04 62.84
C GLY A 903 14.15 -32.09 61.83
N VAL A 904 13.79 -32.14 60.54
CA VAL A 904 14.72 -32.24 59.41
C VAL A 904 14.64 -30.95 58.59
N PHE A 905 15.80 -30.47 58.13
CA PHE A 905 15.93 -29.26 57.32
C PHE A 905 16.68 -29.55 56.03
N LEU A 906 16.48 -28.69 55.05
CA LEU A 906 17.22 -28.58 53.81
C LEU A 906 17.98 -27.25 53.81
N ALA A 907 19.17 -27.20 53.22
CA ALA A 907 19.88 -25.96 52.96
C ALA A 907 20.66 -26.08 51.65
N GLY A 908 20.62 -25.04 50.81
CA GLY A 908 21.30 -25.05 49.51
C GLY A 908 21.50 -23.66 48.93
N SER A 909 22.03 -23.59 47.71
CA SER A 909 22.31 -22.32 47.02
C SER A 909 21.05 -21.46 46.82
N PHE A 910 19.88 -22.07 46.66
CA PHE A 910 18.58 -21.37 46.56
C PHE A 910 18.08 -20.75 47.88
N SER A 911 18.75 -21.00 49.00
CA SER A 911 18.39 -20.43 50.32
C SER A 911 19.55 -19.69 50.97
N ASP A 912 20.62 -19.38 50.22
CA ASP A 912 21.91 -18.92 50.77
C ASP A 912 22.43 -19.83 51.90
N PHE A 913 22.16 -21.14 51.76
CA PHE A 913 22.45 -22.17 52.77
C PHE A 913 21.79 -21.96 54.14
N ASN A 914 20.72 -21.15 54.21
CA ASN A 914 19.87 -21.04 55.39
C ASN A 914 18.92 -22.25 55.51
N ASN A 915 18.46 -22.51 56.75
CA ASN A 915 17.59 -23.64 57.07
C ASN A 915 16.19 -23.48 56.45
N VAL A 916 15.81 -24.45 55.64
CA VAL A 916 14.45 -24.66 55.12
C VAL A 916 13.84 -25.86 55.84
N GLU A 917 12.76 -25.66 56.60
CA GLU A 917 12.10 -26.73 57.36
C GLU A 917 11.42 -27.73 56.42
N MET A 918 11.60 -29.02 56.67
CA MET A 918 10.95 -30.11 55.93
C MET A 918 9.87 -30.77 56.78
N SER A 919 8.86 -31.36 56.13
CA SER A 919 7.72 -31.99 56.81
C SER A 919 7.55 -33.46 56.43
N ASP A 920 7.19 -34.27 57.42
CA ASP A 920 6.74 -35.66 57.29
C ASP A 920 5.27 -35.70 57.77
N LEU A 921 4.34 -35.43 56.84
CA LEU A 921 2.93 -35.25 57.16
C LEU A 921 2.15 -36.57 57.25
N ASP A 922 2.64 -37.62 56.61
CA ASP A 922 2.03 -38.95 56.58
C ASP A 922 2.68 -39.94 57.55
N GLY A 923 3.82 -39.58 58.15
CA GLY A 923 4.47 -40.32 59.23
C GLY A 923 5.21 -41.55 58.72
N ASP A 924 5.66 -41.54 57.47
CA ASP A 924 6.40 -42.63 56.85
C ASP A 924 7.93 -42.49 56.99
N ASN A 925 8.39 -41.46 57.70
CA ASN A 925 9.79 -41.04 57.89
C ASN A 925 10.47 -40.46 56.64
N ILE A 926 9.70 -40.10 55.60
CA ILE A 926 10.19 -39.38 54.43
C ILE A 926 9.80 -37.90 54.59
N TYR A 927 10.82 -37.06 54.77
CA TYR A 927 10.64 -35.63 54.90
C TYR A 927 10.67 -35.00 53.52
N THR A 928 9.69 -34.14 53.23
CA THR A 928 9.56 -33.44 51.95
C THR A 928 9.46 -31.94 52.11
N VAL A 929 9.97 -31.19 51.13
CA VAL A 929 9.75 -29.75 50.97
C VAL A 929 9.84 -29.39 49.49
N THR A 930 9.07 -28.39 49.05
CA THR A 930 9.20 -27.82 47.70
C THR A 930 9.99 -26.52 47.79
N VAL A 931 11.03 -26.39 46.96
CA VAL A 931 11.83 -25.16 46.83
C VAL A 931 11.79 -24.66 45.39
N GLN A 932 11.86 -23.35 45.21
CA GLN A 932 11.98 -22.72 43.89
C GLN A 932 13.46 -22.58 43.53
N ILE A 933 13.84 -23.08 42.35
CA ILE A 933 15.21 -23.03 41.84
C ILE A 933 15.16 -22.45 40.43
N PRO A 934 16.07 -21.54 40.05
CA PRO A 934 16.10 -20.96 38.70
C PRO A 934 16.09 -22.04 37.61
N GLU A 935 15.37 -21.81 36.51
CA GLU A 935 15.34 -22.72 35.36
C GLU A 935 16.71 -22.88 34.72
N ASN A 936 16.97 -24.04 34.11
CA ASN A 936 18.22 -24.34 33.39
C ASN A 936 19.50 -24.07 34.20
N SER A 937 19.43 -24.18 35.53
CA SER A 937 20.52 -23.89 36.45
C SER A 937 20.94 -25.13 37.24
N THR A 938 22.06 -25.04 37.96
CA THR A 938 22.50 -26.08 38.89
C THR A 938 22.45 -25.54 40.31
N ALA A 939 21.72 -26.22 41.21
CA ALA A 939 21.70 -25.90 42.61
C ALA A 939 22.37 -26.97 43.45
N THR A 940 23.18 -26.57 44.43
CA THR A 940 23.81 -27.47 45.40
C THR A 940 23.10 -27.44 46.74
N TYR A 941 22.93 -28.58 47.41
CA TYR A 941 22.16 -28.66 48.65
C TYR A 941 22.60 -29.81 49.57
N LYS A 942 22.16 -29.76 50.82
CA LYS A 942 22.28 -30.82 51.83
C LYS A 942 21.09 -30.89 52.77
N PHE A 943 20.81 -32.09 53.25
CA PHE A 943 19.89 -32.32 54.35
C PHE A 943 20.56 -32.12 55.72
N LYS A 944 19.76 -31.78 56.71
CA LYS A 944 20.19 -31.51 58.08
C LYS A 944 19.24 -32.16 59.07
N ASN A 945 19.79 -32.86 60.06
CA ASN A 945 19.07 -33.42 61.20
C ASN A 945 19.10 -32.41 62.37
N GLY A 946 18.04 -31.63 62.52
CA GLY A 946 18.03 -30.40 63.34
C GLY A 946 18.74 -29.22 62.65
N PRO A 947 18.64 -28.00 63.21
CA PRO A 947 19.11 -26.77 62.56
C PRO A 947 20.63 -26.70 62.37
N ASP A 948 21.42 -27.50 63.08
CA ASP A 948 22.89 -27.52 63.03
C ASP A 948 23.48 -28.86 62.55
N GLY A 949 22.66 -29.90 62.39
CA GLY A 949 23.12 -31.27 62.15
C GLY A 949 23.29 -31.62 60.67
N TRP A 950 24.26 -31.03 59.99
CA TRP A 950 24.57 -31.32 58.58
C TRP A 950 24.77 -32.81 58.31
N GLU A 951 24.18 -33.31 57.22
CA GLU A 951 24.46 -34.67 56.77
C GLU A 951 25.94 -34.82 56.35
N ASN A 952 26.48 -36.00 56.62
CA ASN A 952 27.79 -36.42 56.13
C ASN A 952 27.57 -37.59 55.17
N ILE A 953 27.78 -37.35 53.89
CA ILE A 953 27.41 -38.31 52.84
C ILE A 953 28.53 -39.33 52.67
N ASP A 954 28.22 -40.61 52.88
CA ASP A 954 29.09 -41.74 52.58
C ASP A 954 28.86 -42.19 51.14
N THR A 955 29.85 -41.93 50.27
CA THR A 955 29.84 -42.30 48.84
C THR A 955 30.37 -43.70 48.58
N SER A 956 30.62 -44.51 49.62
CA SER A 956 31.08 -45.90 49.45
C SER A 956 29.99 -46.87 48.95
N ILE A 957 28.73 -46.42 48.90
CA ILE A 957 27.57 -47.20 48.46
C ILE A 957 26.74 -46.37 47.47
N GLY A 958 26.61 -46.88 46.23
CA GLY A 958 25.90 -46.22 45.13
C GLY A 958 26.80 -45.41 44.20
N ASP A 959 26.18 -44.77 43.21
CA ASP A 959 26.85 -43.77 42.37
C ASP A 959 27.05 -42.48 43.16
N ASP A 960 28.15 -41.77 42.88
CA ASP A 960 28.47 -40.51 43.56
C ASP A 960 27.46 -39.42 43.19
N CYS A 961 26.74 -38.93 44.20
CA CYS A 961 25.73 -37.87 44.09
C CYS A 961 26.23 -36.52 44.62
N THR A 962 27.53 -36.39 44.88
CA THR A 962 28.11 -35.22 45.53
C THR A 962 28.99 -34.39 44.60
N THR A 963 29.12 -33.10 44.89
CA THR A 963 29.96 -32.14 44.17
C THR A 963 30.62 -31.15 45.12
N GLY A 964 31.64 -30.44 44.63
CA GLY A 964 32.34 -29.38 45.37
C GLY A 964 33.22 -29.86 46.53
N GLU A 965 33.85 -28.90 47.22
CA GLU A 965 34.79 -29.19 48.33
C GLU A 965 34.10 -29.66 49.62
N PHE A 966 32.77 -29.47 49.71
CA PHE A 966 31.98 -29.84 50.88
C PHE A 966 31.19 -31.14 50.69
N ASN A 967 31.28 -31.80 49.53
CA ASN A 967 30.46 -32.97 49.16
C ASN A 967 28.95 -32.65 49.27
N ASP A 968 28.51 -31.56 48.64
CA ASP A 968 27.11 -31.18 48.57
C ASP A 968 26.40 -31.99 47.49
N ARG A 969 25.11 -32.28 47.66
CA ARG A 969 24.28 -32.85 46.58
C ARG A 969 24.04 -31.76 45.53
N PHE A 970 23.67 -32.15 44.32
CA PHE A 970 23.30 -31.20 43.27
C PHE A 970 22.05 -31.62 42.52
N VAL A 971 21.32 -30.64 41.98
CA VAL A 971 20.21 -30.83 41.06
C VAL A 971 20.38 -29.88 39.89
N GLU A 972 20.24 -30.41 38.67
CA GLU A 972 20.16 -29.63 37.44
C GLU A 972 18.67 -29.45 37.09
N THR A 973 18.26 -28.21 36.89
CA THR A 973 16.88 -27.88 36.53
C THR A 973 16.72 -27.74 35.02
N GLY A 974 15.52 -28.07 34.51
CA GLY A 974 15.06 -27.64 33.19
C GLY A 974 13.94 -26.61 33.36
N THR A 975 12.93 -26.65 32.48
CA THR A 975 11.74 -25.77 32.53
C THR A 975 10.52 -26.42 33.18
N MET A 976 10.64 -27.67 33.65
CA MET A 976 9.55 -28.44 34.25
C MET A 976 9.80 -28.65 35.74
N ASN A 977 8.72 -28.62 36.54
CA ASN A 977 8.79 -28.97 37.96
C ASN A 977 9.36 -30.39 38.16
N ILE A 978 10.26 -30.54 39.13
CA ILE A 978 11.03 -31.77 39.34
C ILE A 978 10.63 -32.41 40.68
N PRO A 979 9.97 -33.58 40.69
CA PRO A 979 9.90 -34.41 41.87
C PRO A 979 11.18 -35.27 41.98
N LEU A 980 11.96 -35.08 43.04
CA LEU A 980 13.13 -35.93 43.31
C LEU A 980 12.71 -37.16 44.12
N ASP A 981 13.26 -38.33 43.75
CA ASP A 981 13.07 -39.56 44.51
C ASP A 981 13.74 -39.45 45.90
N PRO A 982 13.14 -40.01 46.96
CA PRO A 982 13.72 -39.97 48.30
C PRO A 982 15.10 -40.65 48.37
N VAL A 983 16.09 -39.92 48.86
CA VAL A 983 17.43 -40.44 49.16
C VAL A 983 17.60 -40.68 50.65
N CYS A 984 18.43 -41.64 51.03
CA CYS A 984 18.69 -41.92 52.44
C CYS A 984 19.57 -40.82 53.05
N PHE A 985 19.24 -40.35 54.25
CA PHE A 985 20.05 -39.36 54.96
C PHE A 985 21.48 -39.85 55.13
N GLY A 986 22.46 -39.09 54.61
CA GLY A 986 23.88 -39.47 54.64
C GLY A 986 24.34 -40.48 53.58
N TYR A 987 23.52 -40.84 52.59
CA TYR A 987 23.91 -41.72 51.48
C TYR A 987 23.35 -41.25 50.12
N CYS A 988 23.92 -41.73 49.02
CA CYS A 988 23.48 -41.43 47.65
C CYS A 988 22.39 -42.38 47.12
N VAL A 989 21.95 -43.34 47.92
CA VAL A 989 20.95 -44.36 47.56
C VAL A 989 19.71 -44.24 48.45
N SER A 990 18.61 -44.89 48.10
CA SER A 990 17.45 -45.02 49.00
C SER A 990 17.80 -45.88 50.22
N CYS A 991 17.07 -45.74 51.34
CA CYS A 991 17.32 -46.55 52.53
C CYS A 991 16.93 -48.04 52.36
N GLN A 992 16.48 -48.46 51.16
CA GLN A 992 16.14 -49.83 50.81
C GLN A 992 17.28 -50.47 49.98
N THR A 993 18.11 -51.30 50.58
CA THR A 993 19.12 -52.10 49.86
C THR A 993 18.45 -53.22 49.05
N VAL A 994 18.70 -53.30 47.74
CA VAL A 994 18.08 -54.26 46.81
C VAL A 994 18.57 -55.71 47.03
N ASP A 995 17.67 -56.69 46.97
CA ASP A 995 17.94 -58.14 47.06
C ASP A 995 18.71 -58.70 45.83
N VAL A 996 19.52 -59.76 46.03
CA VAL A 996 20.37 -60.38 44.99
C VAL A 996 19.63 -61.51 44.23
N SER A 997 19.84 -61.64 42.92
CA SER A 997 19.17 -62.67 42.10
C SER A 997 19.76 -64.09 42.28
N ASP A 998 18.94 -65.15 42.12
CA ASP A 998 19.35 -66.58 42.17
C ASP A 998 20.57 -66.92 41.31
N VAL A 999 20.69 -66.27 40.14
CA VAL A 999 21.77 -66.51 39.17
C VAL A 999 23.11 -66.00 39.69
N ALA A 1000 23.12 -64.90 40.45
CA ALA A 1000 24.33 -64.35 41.05
C ALA A 1000 24.86 -65.22 42.19
N LEU A 1001 23.97 -65.84 42.99
CA LEU A 1001 24.34 -66.80 44.03
C LEU A 1001 24.92 -68.11 43.44
N GLU A 1002 24.39 -68.60 42.32
CA GLU A 1002 24.90 -69.80 41.66
C GLU A 1002 26.34 -69.65 41.11
N GLN A 1003 26.71 -68.45 40.66
CA GLN A 1003 28.04 -68.21 40.08
C GLN A 1003 29.08 -67.78 41.13
N GLY A 1004 28.65 -67.09 42.18
CA GLY A 1004 29.53 -66.55 43.22
C GLY A 1004 29.80 -67.48 44.40
N VAL A 1005 29.10 -68.62 44.53
CA VAL A 1005 29.30 -69.55 45.65
C VAL A 1005 30.02 -70.83 45.21
N SER A 1006 31.12 -71.16 45.90
CA SER A 1006 31.89 -72.40 45.67
C SER A 1006 32.23 -73.12 46.98
N VAL A 1007 32.27 -74.46 46.93
CA VAL A 1007 32.36 -75.30 48.14
C VAL A 1007 33.47 -76.35 48.03
N PHE A 1008 34.39 -76.38 48.98
CA PHE A 1008 35.55 -77.30 48.96
C PHE A 1008 36.19 -77.59 50.34
N PRO A 1009 36.91 -78.71 50.52
CA PRO A 1009 36.94 -79.86 49.63
C PRO A 1009 35.64 -80.66 49.74
N ASN A 1010 35.13 -81.19 48.63
CA ASN A 1010 33.98 -82.08 48.61
C ASN A 1010 34.38 -83.40 47.89
N PRO A 1011 34.55 -84.54 48.59
CA PRO A 1011 34.11 -84.83 49.96
C PRO A 1011 34.97 -84.19 51.08
N ALA A 1012 34.32 -83.70 52.15
CA ALA A 1012 34.96 -83.16 53.36
C ALA A 1012 35.02 -84.20 54.49
N LYS A 1013 35.94 -84.03 55.43
CA LYS A 1013 36.08 -84.88 56.62
C LYS A 1013 35.99 -84.06 57.91
N ASP A 1014 36.83 -83.04 58.01
CA ASP A 1014 36.93 -82.24 59.23
C ASP A 1014 36.33 -80.84 59.06
N VAL A 1015 36.65 -80.17 57.95
CA VAL A 1015 36.16 -78.81 57.63
C VAL A 1015 35.65 -78.79 56.20
N LEU A 1016 34.55 -78.07 55.99
CA LEU A 1016 34.00 -77.72 54.68
C LEU A 1016 34.08 -76.20 54.53
N ASN A 1017 34.79 -75.70 53.52
CA ASN A 1017 34.84 -74.28 53.19
C ASN A 1017 33.74 -73.93 52.19
N VAL A 1018 33.08 -72.80 52.41
CA VAL A 1018 32.11 -72.18 51.51
C VAL A 1018 32.63 -70.79 51.18
N GLN A 1019 33.16 -70.64 49.97
CA GLN A 1019 33.62 -69.36 49.47
C GLN A 1019 32.47 -68.66 48.75
N ILE A 1020 32.19 -67.43 49.16
CA ILE A 1020 31.17 -66.54 48.61
C ILE A 1020 31.94 -65.37 47.99
N ASP A 1021 31.64 -65.04 46.74
CA ASP A 1021 32.22 -63.92 45.99
C ASP A 1021 31.16 -63.40 45.00
N LEU A 1022 30.30 -62.51 45.48
CA LEU A 1022 29.12 -62.02 44.75
C LEU A 1022 29.43 -60.72 44.02
N PRO A 1023 28.78 -60.46 42.86
CA PRO A 1023 28.99 -59.24 42.11
C PRO A 1023 28.56 -57.97 42.87
N GLU A 1024 27.58 -58.09 43.78
CA GLU A 1024 27.04 -57.01 44.61
C GLU A 1024 26.80 -57.48 46.05
N VAL A 1025 26.68 -56.54 46.99
CA VAL A 1025 26.53 -56.82 48.43
C VAL A 1025 25.15 -57.43 48.72
N ALA A 1026 25.11 -58.65 49.26
CA ALA A 1026 23.86 -59.32 49.63
C ALA A 1026 23.56 -59.14 51.13
N SER A 1027 22.31 -58.86 51.49
CA SER A 1027 21.87 -58.80 52.90
C SER A 1027 21.27 -60.14 53.36
N ARG A 1028 21.27 -60.40 54.68
CA ARG A 1028 20.57 -61.55 55.32
C ARG A 1028 21.00 -62.95 54.85
N LEU A 1029 22.24 -63.12 54.39
CA LEU A 1029 22.77 -64.39 53.95
C LEU A 1029 22.86 -65.43 55.08
N ASN A 1030 22.40 -66.64 54.82
CA ASN A 1030 22.39 -67.74 55.76
C ASN A 1030 22.85 -69.04 55.09
N ILE A 1031 23.79 -69.74 55.71
CA ILE A 1031 24.25 -71.06 55.26
C ILE A 1031 23.59 -72.14 56.10
N ARG A 1032 23.02 -73.15 55.45
CA ARG A 1032 22.43 -74.33 56.09
C ARG A 1032 23.02 -75.61 55.50
N LEU A 1033 23.33 -76.58 56.35
CA LEU A 1033 23.68 -77.92 55.93
C LEU A 1033 22.57 -78.87 56.35
N VAL A 1034 22.01 -79.59 55.38
CA VAL A 1034 20.79 -80.40 55.54
C VAL A 1034 21.09 -81.86 55.25
N ASN A 1035 20.67 -82.79 56.11
CA ASN A 1035 20.89 -84.23 55.90
C ASN A 1035 19.90 -84.82 54.86
N ALA A 1036 20.10 -86.08 54.47
CA ALA A 1036 19.23 -86.79 53.51
C ALA A 1036 17.75 -86.94 53.93
N LEU A 1037 17.40 -86.62 55.19
CA LEU A 1037 16.01 -86.59 55.67
C LEU A 1037 15.39 -85.17 55.64
N GLY A 1038 16.13 -84.18 55.15
CA GLY A 1038 15.67 -82.78 55.08
C GLY A 1038 15.85 -82.00 56.38
N GLN A 1039 16.56 -82.55 57.39
CA GLN A 1039 16.78 -81.87 58.66
C GLN A 1039 18.04 -81.00 58.61
N VAL A 1040 17.94 -79.74 59.03
CA VAL A 1040 19.10 -78.84 59.17
C VAL A 1040 19.96 -79.33 60.32
N VAL A 1041 21.19 -79.74 60.02
CA VAL A 1041 22.18 -80.23 61.00
C VAL A 1041 23.21 -79.17 61.38
N LEU A 1042 23.34 -78.12 60.56
CA LEU A 1042 24.15 -76.94 60.84
C LEU A 1042 23.51 -75.73 60.17
N SER A 1043 23.46 -74.59 60.87
CA SER A 1043 23.02 -73.31 60.32
C SER A 1043 23.93 -72.20 60.83
N ARG A 1044 24.28 -71.25 59.96
CA ARG A 1044 25.08 -70.08 60.29
C ARG A 1044 24.54 -68.86 59.57
N ASP A 1045 24.19 -67.84 60.34
CA ASP A 1045 23.79 -66.53 59.82
C ASP A 1045 25.01 -65.67 59.57
N LEU A 1046 25.04 -65.02 58.41
CA LEU A 1046 26.16 -64.25 57.89
C LEU A 1046 25.82 -62.77 57.75
N GLY A 1047 24.54 -62.40 57.83
CA GLY A 1047 24.12 -61.01 57.67
C GLY A 1047 24.44 -60.47 56.28
N THR A 1048 24.96 -59.24 56.22
CA THR A 1048 25.26 -58.54 54.96
C THR A 1048 26.70 -58.78 54.53
N LEU A 1049 26.89 -59.36 53.34
CA LEU A 1049 28.19 -59.83 52.87
C LEU A 1049 28.25 -59.86 51.33
N GLN A 1050 29.37 -59.40 50.76
CA GLN A 1050 29.66 -59.52 49.33
C GLN A 1050 30.64 -60.66 49.04
N SER A 1051 31.75 -60.75 49.79
CA SER A 1051 32.80 -61.74 49.57
C SER A 1051 33.44 -62.19 50.88
N ASP A 1052 33.51 -63.51 51.12
CA ASP A 1052 34.20 -64.13 52.27
C ASP A 1052 34.38 -65.65 52.07
N ASN A 1053 35.28 -66.28 52.82
CA ASN A 1053 35.44 -67.73 52.85
C ASN A 1053 35.13 -68.31 54.24
N ILE A 1054 34.10 -69.13 54.29
CA ILE A 1054 33.48 -69.56 55.54
C ILE A 1054 33.79 -71.02 55.82
N GLU A 1055 34.51 -71.26 56.90
CA GLU A 1055 34.77 -72.61 57.41
C GLU A 1055 33.62 -73.13 58.28
N LEU A 1056 33.11 -74.30 57.89
CA LEU A 1056 32.14 -75.08 58.66
C LEU A 1056 32.82 -76.33 59.23
N ASP A 1057 32.79 -76.49 60.55
CA ASP A 1057 33.28 -77.70 61.23
C ASP A 1057 32.26 -78.84 61.08
N VAL A 1058 32.66 -79.88 60.36
CA VAL A 1058 31.81 -81.04 60.02
C VAL A 1058 32.28 -82.34 60.70
N ARG A 1059 33.31 -82.28 61.56
CA ARG A 1059 33.92 -83.46 62.22
C ARG A 1059 32.96 -84.36 62.97
N ASN A 1060 31.91 -83.77 63.53
CA ASN A 1060 30.95 -84.46 64.40
C ASN A 1060 29.67 -84.87 63.65
N LEU A 1061 29.60 -84.67 62.33
CA LEU A 1061 28.49 -85.11 61.49
C LEU A 1061 28.72 -86.56 61.03
N ALA A 1062 27.64 -87.34 60.93
CA ALA A 1062 27.74 -88.71 60.46
C ALA A 1062 28.15 -88.77 58.98
N ALA A 1063 28.98 -89.74 58.60
CA ALA A 1063 29.40 -89.93 57.21
C ALA A 1063 28.17 -90.17 56.30
N GLY A 1064 28.07 -89.40 55.22
CA GLY A 1064 26.91 -89.42 54.32
C GLY A 1064 26.84 -88.19 53.39
N THR A 1065 25.80 -88.15 52.57
CA THR A 1065 25.53 -87.03 51.67
C THR A 1065 24.60 -86.01 52.35
N TYR A 1066 24.96 -84.74 52.25
CA TYR A 1066 24.24 -83.59 52.76
C TYR A 1066 24.01 -82.59 51.62
N MET A 1067 23.05 -81.68 51.81
CA MET A 1067 22.80 -80.55 50.92
C MET A 1067 23.21 -79.28 51.66
N LEU A 1068 24.19 -78.57 51.12
CA LEU A 1068 24.52 -77.21 51.54
C LEU A 1068 23.57 -76.25 50.82
N GLN A 1069 22.97 -75.34 51.56
CA GLN A 1069 22.09 -74.29 51.06
C GLN A 1069 22.62 -72.93 51.52
N VAL A 1070 22.66 -71.95 50.60
CA VAL A 1070 22.95 -70.54 50.90
C VAL A 1070 21.74 -69.73 50.48
N VAL A 1071 21.14 -68.98 51.40
CA VAL A 1071 19.88 -68.24 51.19
C VAL A 1071 19.97 -66.83 51.73
N ASP A 1072 19.40 -65.86 51.04
CA ASP A 1072 19.26 -64.46 51.52
C ASP A 1072 17.84 -64.12 52.02
N GLY A 1073 16.89 -65.03 51.79
CA GLY A 1073 15.49 -64.87 52.19
C GLY A 1073 14.51 -64.95 51.02
N GLN A 1074 14.97 -64.74 49.79
CA GLN A 1074 14.19 -64.92 48.55
C GLN A 1074 14.90 -65.87 47.57
N ALA A 1075 16.21 -65.71 47.38
CA ALA A 1075 17.04 -66.51 46.48
C ALA A 1075 17.77 -67.65 47.21
N GLN A 1076 18.04 -68.77 46.53
CA GLN A 1076 18.64 -69.96 47.14
C GLN A 1076 19.61 -70.72 46.20
N PHE A 1077 20.89 -70.77 46.60
CA PHE A 1077 21.86 -71.72 46.05
C PHE A 1077 21.83 -73.05 46.83
N THR A 1078 21.90 -74.19 46.14
CA THR A 1078 21.95 -75.51 46.78
C THR A 1078 22.96 -76.46 46.11
N GLN A 1079 23.88 -77.03 46.88
CA GLN A 1079 24.88 -77.99 46.38
C GLN A 1079 24.98 -79.25 47.25
N SER A 1080 25.10 -80.41 46.60
CA SER A 1080 25.31 -81.68 47.31
C SER A 1080 26.77 -81.83 47.76
N VAL A 1081 26.97 -82.12 49.04
CA VAL A 1081 28.29 -82.31 49.67
C VAL A 1081 28.36 -83.62 50.42
N ILE A 1082 29.52 -84.29 50.36
CA ILE A 1082 29.75 -85.60 50.97
C ILE A 1082 30.66 -85.42 52.18
N ILE A 1083 30.19 -85.85 53.37
CA ILE A 1083 30.99 -85.89 54.60
C ILE A 1083 31.45 -87.33 54.85
N LYS A 1084 32.73 -87.54 55.16
CA LYS A 1084 33.38 -88.86 55.28
C LYS A 1084 33.72 -89.30 56.69
#